data_AF-A0A7C3H2Q9-F1
#
_entry.id   AF-A0A7C3H2Q9-F1
#
_cell.length_a   1.000
_cell.length_b   1.000
_cell.length_c   1.000
_cell.angle_alpha   90.00
_cell.angle_beta   90.00
_cell.angle_gamma   90.00
#
_symmetry.space_group_name_H-M   'P 1'
#
loop_
_entity.id
_entity.type
_entity.pdbx_description
1 polymer ?
#
loop_
_entity_poly.entity_id
_entity_poly.type
_entity_poly.pdbx_seq_one_letter_code
_entity_poly.pdbx_strand_id
1 'polypeptide(L)'
;MSEPKYRIADILRQKEGQYELTIFHPDAIARLEGQLFEKRGQPYLKCLASGRDRRAYPEEIVRQLYIKKLMDDYGYPKERIQVEKPVFFGSGVGKKRADIVITHADDPDAAYIIVEVKKPKRKDGIEQLKSYCNAEGSPIGVWTNGGEVVVMHRVDPNLYRALTDIPNVHQTLEAISAERVTLAQLTEIDKLVTERLSLKDVILDLENLVLANAGVDAFEEVFKLIYAKLYDEWRAARPGNPYLQFRVLDDQDEQAFYNRINGLFNQAKRQWPGVFLPGEKIDLTPGHLATCVSFLQDIKLFNSNLQVIDEAFEYLMTKVGKGKKGQYFTPRHVIDMAVKMLNPKIDEYVIDPAAGSCGFTVHAIFWVWGEQLNANGPKQWQREYASTHAYGLDFDARAVKIARAINLIAGDGRTNVYRANTLAPYLWDDIARVGLRERLRRFPDYERDLWNQEHYRYFDFDVVMTNPPFAGDISERRILNQYELARRGRDRVAAKQGRDILFIERSLEFLRPGGRMAIVLPQGRFNNITDAYVREFITRKCRILAVVGLDVNTFKPHTGTKTSVLFVQKWNDDPEAGPLCPRVDDYPIFFATSRKSGKDNSGNYIYKTDAQGNRLLDEHGHLIVDHDLDEIATAFVLFAKEQGFSFWKDDDRPF
;
A
#
# COMPACT_ATOMS: atom_id res chain seq x y z
N MET A 1 -4.78 17.95 44.96
CA MET A 1 -4.07 18.86 44.03
C MET A 1 -5.14 19.56 43.22
N SER A 2 -5.10 20.89 43.10
CA SER A 2 -6.05 21.64 42.25
C SER A 2 -5.92 21.18 40.81
N GLU A 3 -7.04 21.07 40.08
CA GLU A 3 -6.97 20.81 38.63
C GLU A 3 -6.10 21.89 37.94
N PRO A 4 -5.22 21.50 37.01
CA PRO A 4 -4.37 22.46 36.30
C PRO A 4 -5.25 23.43 35.50
N LYS A 5 -4.97 24.73 35.65
CA LYS A 5 -5.72 25.83 34.98
C LYS A 5 -5.67 25.74 33.45
N TYR A 6 -4.65 25.10 32.90
CA TYR A 6 -4.47 24.86 31.48
C TYR A 6 -4.13 23.40 31.24
N ARG A 7 -4.76 22.78 30.23
CA ARG A 7 -4.38 21.45 29.76
C ARG A 7 -3.69 21.54 28.40
N ILE A 8 -2.67 20.73 28.19
CA ILE A 8 -1.94 20.62 26.93
C ILE A 8 -2.89 20.24 25.79
N ALA A 9 -3.85 19.35 26.06
CA ALA A 9 -4.87 18.94 25.09
C ALA A 9 -5.65 20.14 24.51
N ASP A 10 -6.01 21.12 25.34
CA ASP A 10 -6.73 22.32 24.91
C ASP A 10 -5.85 23.26 24.07
N ILE A 11 -4.54 23.32 24.37
CA ILE A 11 -3.57 24.09 23.60
C ILE A 11 -3.38 23.48 22.21
N LEU A 12 -3.36 22.14 22.10
CA LEU A 12 -3.22 21.42 20.83
C LEU A 12 -4.47 21.52 19.95
N ARG A 13 -5.69 21.50 20.53
CA ARG A 13 -6.95 21.64 19.77
C ARG A 13 -7.02 22.91 18.92
N GLN A 14 -6.35 24.00 19.32
CA GLN A 14 -6.30 25.23 18.52
C GLN A 14 -5.61 25.06 17.16
N LYS A 15 -4.89 23.94 16.97
CA LYS A 15 -4.14 23.59 15.76
C LYS A 15 -4.24 22.08 15.48
N GLU A 16 -5.45 21.56 15.56
CA GLU A 16 -5.77 20.13 15.37
C GLU A 16 -5.12 19.57 14.08
N GLY A 17 -4.39 18.45 14.22
CA GLY A 17 -3.69 17.77 13.12
C GLY A 17 -2.33 18.35 12.70
N GLN A 18 -1.77 19.36 13.40
CA GLN A 18 -0.48 19.97 13.05
C GLN A 18 0.69 19.57 13.95
N TYR A 19 0.40 19.23 15.20
CA TYR A 19 1.37 18.75 16.17
C TYR A 19 0.71 17.60 16.93
N GLU A 20 1.48 16.56 17.17
CA GLU A 20 1.07 15.41 17.96
C GLU A 20 2.04 15.22 19.11
N LEU A 21 1.72 14.33 20.04
CA LEU A 21 2.58 14.01 21.18
C LEU A 21 2.90 12.51 21.26
N THR A 22 2.66 11.77 20.17
CA THR A 22 2.70 10.30 20.16
C THR A 22 4.09 9.74 20.37
N ILE A 23 5.14 10.50 20.04
CA ILE A 23 6.54 10.09 20.23
C ILE A 23 7.07 10.31 21.66
N PHE A 24 6.25 10.86 22.57
CA PHE A 24 6.66 11.21 23.94
C PHE A 24 5.97 10.33 24.98
N HIS A 25 6.69 10.00 26.06
CA HIS A 25 6.13 9.21 27.16
C HIS A 25 4.98 9.98 27.88
N PRO A 26 3.85 9.34 28.21
CA PRO A 26 2.73 9.98 28.90
C PRO A 26 3.14 10.73 30.19
N ASP A 27 4.06 10.16 30.96
CA ASP A 27 4.57 10.81 32.18
C ASP A 27 5.34 12.11 31.92
N ALA A 28 6.01 12.22 30.77
CA ALA A 28 6.71 13.45 30.38
C ALA A 28 5.69 14.54 30.03
N ILE A 29 4.61 14.18 29.34
CA ILE A 29 3.49 15.06 29.01
C ILE A 29 2.81 15.55 30.28
N ALA A 30 2.45 14.65 31.18
CA ALA A 30 1.79 14.97 32.45
C ALA A 30 2.67 15.89 33.34
N ARG A 31 3.98 15.61 33.39
CA ARG A 31 4.93 16.47 34.13
C ARG A 31 5.05 17.86 33.53
N LEU A 32 5.09 17.99 32.21
CA LEU A 32 5.14 19.30 31.56
C LEU A 32 3.83 20.07 31.75
N GLU A 33 2.69 19.39 31.70
CA GLU A 33 1.38 20.00 31.97
C GLU A 33 1.30 20.58 33.39
N GLY A 34 1.83 19.85 34.38
CA GLY A 34 1.94 20.33 35.77
C GLY A 34 2.86 21.54 35.96
N GLN A 35 3.70 21.87 34.97
CA GLN A 35 4.60 23.04 35.00
C GLN A 35 4.01 24.27 34.31
N LEU A 36 2.81 24.17 33.72
CA LEU A 36 2.14 25.30 33.10
C LEU A 36 1.69 26.32 34.16
N PHE A 37 1.95 27.59 33.89
CA PHE A 37 1.51 28.70 34.74
C PHE A 37 0.94 29.84 33.91
N GLU A 38 0.13 30.69 34.54
CA GLU A 38 -0.43 31.86 33.88
C GLU A 38 0.54 33.03 33.94
N LYS A 39 0.77 33.67 32.79
CA LYS A 39 1.44 34.96 32.70
C LYS A 39 0.77 35.79 31.61
N ARG A 40 0.33 37.00 31.96
CA ARG A 40 -0.39 37.91 31.04
C ARG A 40 -1.65 37.26 30.41
N GLY A 41 -2.40 36.48 31.19
CA GLY A 41 -3.63 35.82 30.75
C GLY A 41 -3.44 34.70 29.72
N GLN A 42 -2.21 34.20 29.56
CA GLN A 42 -1.88 33.12 28.62
C GLN A 42 -1.07 32.03 29.34
N PRO A 43 -1.09 30.78 28.84
CA PRO A 43 -0.28 29.71 29.40
C PRO A 43 1.19 29.92 29.05
N TYR A 44 2.06 29.78 30.04
CA TYR A 44 3.51 29.85 29.95
C TYR A 44 4.15 28.63 30.63
N LEU A 45 5.39 28.35 30.27
CA LEU A 45 6.25 27.36 30.89
C LEU A 45 7.66 27.93 31.07
N LYS A 46 8.47 27.33 31.94
CA LYS A 46 9.90 27.63 32.01
C LYS A 46 10.63 26.70 31.05
N CYS A 47 11.40 27.29 30.14
CA CYS A 47 12.22 26.54 29.20
C CYS A 47 13.23 25.67 29.95
N LEU A 48 13.23 24.36 29.71
CA LEU A 48 14.11 23.40 30.41
C LEU A 48 15.59 23.71 30.16
N ALA A 49 15.94 24.12 28.93
CA ALA A 49 17.29 24.46 28.53
C ALA A 49 17.74 25.87 28.96
N SER A 50 16.90 26.91 28.79
CA SER A 50 17.31 28.31 29.05
C SER A 50 16.86 28.89 30.38
N GLY A 51 15.91 28.24 31.07
CA GLY A 51 15.28 28.76 32.29
C GLY A 51 14.34 29.96 32.10
N ARG A 52 14.21 30.48 30.87
CA ARG A 52 13.37 31.64 30.55
C ARG A 52 11.89 31.25 30.41
N ASP A 53 11.01 32.16 30.80
CA ASP A 53 9.57 31.98 30.60
C ASP A 53 9.23 32.05 29.10
N ARG A 54 8.60 30.99 28.57
CA ARG A 54 8.14 30.90 27.18
C ARG A 54 6.63 30.68 27.15
N ARG A 55 5.95 31.30 26.18
CA ARG A 55 4.51 31.11 25.98
C ARG A 55 4.27 29.67 25.51
N ALA A 56 3.35 28.96 26.13
CA ALA A 56 3.01 27.59 25.76
C ALA A 56 2.04 27.61 24.55
N TYR A 57 2.60 27.43 23.36
CA TYR A 57 1.87 27.15 22.13
C TYR A 57 2.29 25.76 21.61
N PRO A 58 1.53 25.10 20.71
CA PRO A 58 1.76 23.71 20.31
C PRO A 58 3.21 23.34 19.99
N GLU A 59 3.88 24.14 19.15
CA GLU A 59 5.29 23.94 18.78
C GLU A 59 6.23 24.06 19.99
N GLU A 60 5.97 24.99 20.91
CA GLU A 60 6.77 25.15 22.12
C GLU A 60 6.59 23.96 23.06
N ILE A 61 5.39 23.38 23.14
CA ILE A 61 5.14 22.16 23.92
C ILE A 61 5.97 21.01 23.37
N VAL A 62 5.92 20.77 22.05
CA VAL A 62 6.74 19.73 21.39
C VAL A 62 8.23 20.00 21.59
N ARG A 63 8.68 21.26 21.44
CA ARG A 63 10.07 21.67 21.67
C ARG A 63 10.52 21.35 23.09
N GLN A 64 9.71 21.66 24.11
CA GLN A 64 10.06 21.37 25.49
C GLN A 64 10.08 19.87 25.81
N LEU A 65 9.12 19.11 25.28
CA LEU A 65 9.11 17.65 25.43
C LEU A 65 10.33 17.02 24.74
N TYR A 66 10.74 17.54 23.58
CA TYR A 66 11.94 17.08 22.90
C TYR A 66 13.22 17.42 23.67
N ILE A 67 13.32 18.65 24.23
CA ILE A 67 14.44 19.00 25.13
C ILE A 67 14.50 18.03 26.33
N LYS A 68 13.33 17.69 26.90
CA LYS A 68 13.26 16.71 27.99
C LYS A 68 13.75 15.34 27.55
N LYS A 69 13.34 14.87 26.36
CA LYS A 69 13.81 13.63 25.75
C LYS A 69 15.35 13.63 25.61
N LEU A 70 15.92 14.73 25.11
CA LEU A 70 17.38 14.90 24.98
C LEU A 70 18.12 14.79 26.31
N MET A 71 17.54 15.30 27.39
CA MET A 71 18.16 15.28 28.72
C MET A 71 17.99 13.93 29.43
N ASP A 72 16.77 13.39 29.43
CA ASP A 72 16.42 12.20 30.21
C ASP A 72 16.83 10.90 29.49
N ASP A 73 16.56 10.81 28.19
CA ASP A 73 16.71 9.56 27.43
C ASP A 73 18.11 9.49 26.79
N TYR A 74 18.61 10.62 26.25
CA TYR A 74 19.92 10.68 25.58
C TYR A 74 21.05 11.21 26.48
N GLY A 75 20.73 11.68 27.69
CA GLY A 75 21.71 12.11 28.68
C GLY A 75 22.45 13.41 28.35
N TYR A 76 21.97 14.21 27.39
CA TYR A 76 22.64 15.46 27.05
C TYR A 76 22.50 16.48 28.18
N PRO A 77 23.62 17.03 28.71
CA PRO A 77 23.56 18.02 29.77
C PRO A 77 22.97 19.33 29.23
N LYS A 78 22.29 20.06 30.11
CA LYS A 78 21.59 21.32 29.80
C LYS A 78 22.51 22.34 29.12
N GLU A 79 23.78 22.36 29.51
CA GLU A 79 24.82 23.26 29.03
C GLU A 79 25.14 23.06 27.55
N ARG A 80 24.90 21.85 27.01
CA ARG A 80 25.09 21.54 25.59
C ARG A 80 23.86 21.83 24.73
N ILE A 81 22.72 22.19 25.33
CA ILE A 81 21.45 22.39 24.62
C ILE A 81 21.16 23.89 24.51
N GLN A 82 21.25 24.41 23.28
CA GLN A 82 20.88 25.78 22.93
C GLN A 82 19.51 25.82 22.26
N VAL A 83 18.72 26.87 22.51
CA VAL A 83 17.36 27.03 21.96
C VAL A 83 17.29 28.33 21.17
N GLU A 84 16.67 28.30 20.00
CA GLU A 84 16.56 29.44 19.08
C GLU A 84 17.93 30.04 18.68
N LYS A 85 18.93 29.18 18.45
CA LYS A 85 20.29 29.57 18.06
C LYS A 85 20.25 30.22 16.66
N PRO A 86 20.81 31.42 16.45
CA PRO A 86 20.95 32.00 15.11
C PRO A 86 21.76 31.10 14.18
N VAL A 87 21.31 30.96 12.92
CA VAL A 87 22.01 30.21 11.87
C VAL A 87 22.62 31.17 10.86
N PHE A 88 23.90 30.98 10.50
CA PHE A 88 24.66 31.90 9.64
C PHE A 88 24.79 31.39 8.21
N PHE A 89 24.31 32.17 7.23
CA PHE A 89 24.38 31.84 5.80
C PHE A 89 25.36 32.75 5.07
N GLY A 90 26.59 32.28 4.87
CA GLY A 90 27.62 33.05 4.15
C GLY A 90 27.84 34.45 4.75
N SER A 91 27.93 35.48 3.91
CA SER A 91 28.18 36.87 4.33
C SER A 91 26.93 37.65 4.79
N GLY A 92 25.75 37.03 4.81
CA GLY A 92 24.50 37.64 5.24
C GLY A 92 24.13 37.29 6.68
N VAL A 93 23.99 38.30 7.55
CA VAL A 93 23.59 38.15 8.95
C VAL A 93 22.20 37.49 9.10
N GLY A 94 22.11 36.56 10.07
CA GLY A 94 21.02 35.60 10.26
C GLY A 94 19.63 36.17 10.56
N LYS A 95 18.68 35.91 9.65
CA LYS A 95 17.23 36.05 9.90
C LYS A 95 16.56 34.75 10.38
N LYS A 96 17.29 33.63 10.41
CA LYS A 96 16.76 32.29 10.70
C LYS A 96 17.40 31.74 11.97
N ARG A 97 16.62 30.98 12.75
CA ARG A 97 17.03 30.40 14.04
C ARG A 97 16.67 28.93 14.08
N ALA A 98 17.64 28.11 14.48
CA ALA A 98 17.42 26.70 14.73
C ALA A 98 16.67 26.51 16.05
N ASP A 99 15.66 25.63 16.08
CA ASP A 99 14.79 25.48 17.25
C ASP A 99 15.56 24.92 18.47
N ILE A 100 16.34 23.85 18.27
CA ILE A 100 17.25 23.29 19.28
C ILE A 100 18.59 22.96 18.60
N VAL A 101 19.70 23.27 19.27
CA VAL A 101 21.04 22.89 18.84
C VAL A 101 21.77 22.22 20.00
N ILE A 102 22.28 21.02 19.75
CA ILE A 102 23.20 20.34 20.65
C ILE A 102 24.61 20.64 20.17
N THR A 103 25.48 21.11 21.04
CA THR A 103 26.87 21.49 20.69
C THR A 103 27.81 20.31 20.77
N HIS A 104 28.99 20.42 20.15
CA HIS A 104 30.06 19.44 20.38
C HIS A 104 30.50 19.43 21.85
N ALA A 105 31.05 18.30 22.30
CA ALA A 105 31.58 18.17 23.66
C ALA A 105 32.79 19.08 23.88
N ASP A 106 33.63 19.21 22.85
CA ASP A 106 34.89 19.95 22.89
C ASP A 106 34.78 21.37 22.32
N ASP A 107 33.68 21.69 21.62
CA ASP A 107 33.42 22.99 21.01
C ASP A 107 31.95 23.43 21.26
N PRO A 108 31.71 24.34 22.22
CA PRO A 108 30.38 24.88 22.53
C PRO A 108 29.77 25.75 21.42
N ASP A 109 30.56 26.22 20.46
CA ASP A 109 30.08 27.07 19.36
C ASP A 109 29.73 26.23 18.12
N ALA A 110 30.36 25.07 17.94
CA ALA A 110 30.06 24.14 16.86
C ALA A 110 28.77 23.33 17.13
N ALA A 111 27.88 23.30 16.13
CA ALA A 111 26.63 22.53 16.19
C ALA A 111 26.89 21.05 15.89
N TYR A 112 26.60 20.17 16.85
CA TYR A 112 26.67 18.72 16.67
C TYR A 112 25.36 18.14 16.13
N ILE A 113 24.22 18.47 16.74
CA ILE A 113 22.89 18.08 16.27
C ILE A 113 22.01 19.32 16.17
N ILE A 114 21.29 19.47 15.06
CA ILE A 114 20.27 20.51 14.88
C ILE A 114 18.89 19.86 14.86
N VAL A 115 17.97 20.31 15.70
CA VAL A 115 16.57 19.85 15.73
C VAL A 115 15.65 20.99 15.30
N GLU A 116 14.81 20.72 14.30
CA GLU A 116 13.74 21.61 13.84
C GLU A 116 12.36 21.07 14.25
N VAL A 117 11.60 21.90 14.94
CA VAL A 117 10.24 21.61 15.43
C VAL A 117 9.27 22.52 14.67
N LYS A 118 8.66 22.04 13.58
CA LYS A 118 7.94 22.90 12.60
C LYS A 118 6.55 22.42 12.15
N LYS A 119 5.77 23.40 11.66
CA LYS A 119 4.45 23.32 10.98
C LYS A 119 4.61 23.24 9.44
N PRO A 120 3.62 22.76 8.66
CA PRO A 120 3.53 21.41 8.14
C PRO A 120 3.94 21.29 6.65
N LYS A 121 4.67 20.21 6.38
CA LYS A 121 4.92 19.44 5.16
C LYS A 121 6.32 18.89 5.40
N ARG A 122 6.39 17.59 5.71
CA ARG A 122 7.64 16.86 5.97
C ARG A 122 8.77 17.29 5.02
N LYS A 123 8.43 17.45 3.73
CA LYS A 123 9.30 17.98 2.68
C LYS A 123 9.93 19.34 2.99
N ASP A 124 9.10 20.37 3.24
CA ASP A 124 9.57 21.76 3.42
C ASP A 124 10.42 21.89 4.70
N GLY A 125 10.05 21.15 5.75
CA GLY A 125 10.81 21.09 7.00
C GLY A 125 12.17 20.41 6.84
N ILE A 126 12.24 19.30 6.09
CA ILE A 126 13.49 18.59 5.79
C ILE A 126 14.43 19.46 4.93
N GLU A 127 13.93 20.15 3.92
CA GLU A 127 14.75 21.05 3.09
C GLU A 127 15.35 22.20 3.91
N GLN A 128 14.56 22.78 4.83
CA GLN A 128 15.03 23.79 5.76
C GLN A 128 16.10 23.24 6.72
N LEU A 129 15.89 22.05 7.28
CA LEU A 129 16.84 21.39 8.16
C LEU A 129 18.18 21.12 7.46
N LYS A 130 18.14 20.63 6.21
CA LYS A 130 19.35 20.44 5.39
C LYS A 130 20.10 21.75 5.18
N SER A 131 19.36 22.84 4.92
CA SER A 131 19.94 24.18 4.79
C SER A 131 20.67 24.60 6.07
N TYR A 132 20.13 24.27 7.26
CA TYR A 132 20.76 24.60 8.55
C TYR A 132 21.98 23.74 8.83
N CYS A 133 21.90 22.43 8.57
CA CYS A 133 23.03 21.52 8.73
C CYS A 133 24.20 21.91 7.80
N ASN A 134 23.90 22.34 6.57
CA ASN A 134 24.91 22.82 5.63
C ASN A 134 25.57 24.13 6.08
N ALA A 135 24.78 25.06 6.62
CA ALA A 135 25.25 26.36 7.08
C ALA A 135 26.16 26.25 8.30
N GLU A 136 25.77 25.45 9.29
CA GLU A 136 26.50 25.31 10.57
C GLU A 136 27.52 24.17 10.56
N GLY A 137 27.60 23.40 9.47
CA GLY A 137 28.46 22.23 9.39
C GLY A 137 28.02 21.07 10.29
N SER A 138 26.78 21.08 10.79
CA SER A 138 26.28 20.06 11.73
C SER A 138 26.17 18.69 11.06
N PRO A 139 26.74 17.62 11.66
CA PRO A 139 26.68 16.28 11.09
C PRO A 139 25.29 15.65 11.20
N ILE A 140 24.44 16.07 12.14
CA ILE A 140 23.14 15.43 12.38
C ILE A 140 22.03 16.47 12.35
N GLY A 141 21.00 16.20 11.56
CA GLY A 141 19.76 16.95 11.53
C GLY A 141 18.59 16.11 12.00
N VAL A 142 17.72 16.68 12.83
CA VAL A 142 16.47 16.05 13.28
C VAL A 142 15.28 16.96 12.95
N TRP A 143 14.25 16.39 12.33
CA TRP A 143 12.98 17.06 12.12
C TRP A 143 11.88 16.34 12.89
N THR A 144 10.99 17.07 13.56
CA THR A 144 9.83 16.49 14.22
C THR A 144 8.64 17.45 14.32
N ASN A 145 7.43 16.90 14.32
CA ASN A 145 6.19 17.58 14.69
C ASN A 145 5.56 17.00 15.98
N GLY A 146 6.29 16.11 16.67
CA GLY A 146 5.83 15.36 17.85
C GLY A 146 4.96 14.13 17.53
N GLY A 147 4.61 13.93 16.26
CA GLY A 147 3.99 12.71 15.73
C GLY A 147 4.99 11.81 15.00
N GLU A 148 5.80 12.45 14.17
CA GLU A 148 6.84 11.85 13.34
C GLU A 148 8.21 12.38 13.75
N VAL A 149 9.26 11.61 13.49
CA VAL A 149 10.64 12.03 13.66
C VAL A 149 11.48 11.57 12.47
N VAL A 150 12.30 12.47 11.90
CA VAL A 150 13.23 12.13 10.84
C VAL A 150 14.63 12.54 11.30
N VAL A 151 15.50 11.56 11.47
CA VAL A 151 16.90 11.76 11.84
C VAL A 151 17.78 11.51 10.61
N MET A 152 18.65 12.47 10.29
CA MET A 152 19.55 12.40 9.14
C MET A 152 20.99 12.69 9.54
N HIS A 153 21.91 11.89 9.02
CA HIS A 153 23.34 12.14 9.01
C HIS A 153 23.74 12.81 7.69
N ARG A 154 24.34 14.00 7.78
CA ARG A 154 24.97 14.72 6.67
C ARG A 154 26.37 14.15 6.40
N VAL A 155 26.50 13.37 5.34
CA VAL A 155 27.79 12.81 4.89
C VAL A 155 28.57 13.83 4.05
N ASP A 156 27.85 14.63 3.25
CA ASP A 156 28.37 15.70 2.39
C ASP A 156 27.27 16.79 2.28
N PRO A 157 27.53 18.07 1.90
CA PRO A 157 26.50 19.11 1.87
C PRO A 157 25.23 18.77 1.08
N ASN A 158 25.32 17.85 0.12
CA ASN A 158 24.17 17.41 -0.67
C ASN A 158 23.80 15.93 -0.45
N LEU A 159 24.51 15.22 0.43
CA LEU A 159 24.30 13.79 0.68
C LEU A 159 23.94 13.54 2.15
N TYR A 160 22.73 13.04 2.36
CA TYR A 160 22.18 12.76 3.68
C TYR A 160 21.77 11.30 3.75
N ARG A 161 22.01 10.62 4.87
CA ARG A 161 21.53 9.26 5.15
C ARG A 161 20.60 9.30 6.35
N ALA A 162 19.54 8.50 6.36
CA ALA A 162 18.70 8.36 7.55
C ALA A 162 19.46 7.61 8.66
N LEU A 163 19.24 8.01 9.91
CA LEU A 163 19.69 7.28 11.08
C LEU A 163 18.51 6.60 11.77
N THR A 164 18.80 5.50 12.45
CA THR A 164 17.83 4.84 13.32
C THR A 164 17.46 5.77 14.47
N ASP A 165 18.45 6.36 15.13
CA ASP A 165 18.27 7.37 16.19
C ASP A 165 19.49 8.31 16.27
N ILE A 166 19.42 9.32 17.14
CA ILE A 166 20.57 10.18 17.49
C ILE A 166 21.48 9.50 18.54
N PRO A 167 22.78 9.82 18.57
CA PRO A 167 23.68 9.36 19.62
C PRO A 167 23.23 9.85 20.99
N ASN A 168 23.34 9.00 21.99
CA ASN A 168 23.38 9.49 23.37
C ASN A 168 24.72 10.17 23.65
N VAL A 169 24.83 10.84 24.79
CA VAL A 169 26.03 11.63 25.16
C VAL A 169 27.33 10.81 25.21
N HIS A 170 27.25 9.49 25.34
CA HIS A 170 28.39 8.56 25.43
C HIS A 170 28.63 7.74 24.15
N GLN A 171 27.78 7.90 23.13
CA GLN A 171 27.88 7.19 21.87
C GLN A 171 28.46 8.08 20.76
N THR A 172 29.16 7.47 19.82
CA THR A 172 29.57 8.13 18.58
C THR A 172 28.57 7.87 17.47
N LEU A 173 28.65 8.68 16.40
CA LEU A 173 27.79 8.54 15.23
C LEU A 173 28.07 7.24 14.46
N GLU A 174 29.33 6.80 14.44
CA GLU A 174 29.76 5.55 13.82
C GLU A 174 29.15 4.35 14.55
N ALA A 175 29.06 4.39 15.88
CA ALA A 175 28.50 3.32 16.69
C ALA A 175 27.02 3.04 16.36
N ILE A 176 26.24 4.09 16.08
CA ILE A 176 24.83 3.94 15.66
C ILE A 176 24.75 3.43 14.23
N SER A 177 25.60 3.94 13.34
CA SER A 177 25.54 3.62 11.92
C SER A 177 25.97 2.19 11.61
N ALA A 178 26.76 1.55 12.48
CA ALA A 178 27.30 0.19 12.31
C ALA A 178 26.47 -0.91 13.01
N GLU A 179 25.33 -0.57 13.61
CA GLU A 179 24.56 -1.52 14.42
C GLU A 179 24.00 -2.67 13.59
N ARG A 180 24.29 -3.90 14.03
CA ARG A 180 23.75 -5.12 13.46
C ARG A 180 22.42 -5.46 14.11
N VAL A 181 21.38 -5.51 13.29
CA VAL A 181 20.00 -5.77 13.73
C VAL A 181 19.55 -7.14 13.26
N THR A 182 18.95 -7.90 14.16
CA THR A 182 18.26 -9.16 13.86
C THR A 182 16.82 -8.91 13.42
N LEU A 183 16.18 -9.89 12.76
CA LEU A 183 14.77 -9.76 12.37
C LEU A 183 13.83 -9.53 13.57
N ALA A 184 14.12 -10.12 14.74
CA ALA A 184 13.35 -9.90 15.96
C ALA A 184 13.44 -8.45 16.41
N GLN A 185 14.65 -7.89 16.48
CA GLN A 185 14.86 -6.47 16.81
C GLN A 185 14.23 -5.54 15.77
N LEU A 186 14.30 -5.87 14.48
CA LEU A 186 13.61 -5.10 13.43
C LEU A 186 12.10 -4.98 13.70
N THR A 187 11.48 -6.05 14.23
CA THR A 187 10.05 -6.04 14.55
C THR A 187 9.73 -5.04 15.68
N GLU A 188 10.66 -4.84 16.61
CA GLU A 188 10.50 -3.89 17.73
C GLU A 188 10.73 -2.44 17.28
N ILE A 189 11.67 -2.22 16.36
CA ILE A 189 12.04 -0.88 15.88
C ILE A 189 11.32 -0.45 14.58
N ASP A 190 10.40 -1.26 14.07
CA ASP A 190 9.74 -1.03 12.78
C ASP A 190 9.11 0.36 12.72
N LYS A 191 9.69 1.24 11.90
CA LYS A 191 9.29 2.66 11.81
C LYS A 191 7.86 2.86 11.33
N LEU A 192 7.28 1.89 10.62
CA LEU A 192 5.87 1.98 10.21
C LEU A 192 4.93 1.94 11.43
N VAL A 193 5.30 1.19 12.46
CA VAL A 193 4.51 1.04 13.69
C VAL A 193 4.90 2.11 14.70
N THR A 194 6.19 2.27 14.97
CA THR A 194 6.70 3.15 16.05
C THR A 194 6.49 4.63 15.74
N GLU A 195 6.62 5.04 14.47
CA GLU A 195 6.45 6.43 14.02
C GLU A 195 5.10 6.67 13.32
N ARG A 196 4.22 5.65 13.25
CA ARG A 196 2.91 5.70 12.57
C ARG A 196 3.00 6.19 11.11
N LEU A 197 4.09 5.84 10.42
CA LEU A 197 4.33 6.20 9.02
C LEU A 197 3.73 5.17 8.07
N SER A 198 3.30 5.63 6.89
CA SER A 198 3.02 4.71 5.78
C SER A 198 4.29 4.44 4.98
N LEU A 199 4.39 3.24 4.38
CA LEU A 199 5.49 2.93 3.46
C LEU A 199 5.50 3.89 2.24
N LYS A 200 4.33 4.40 1.85
CA LYS A 200 4.19 5.45 0.84
C LYS A 200 4.92 6.73 1.21
N ASP A 201 4.86 7.16 2.48
CA ASP A 201 5.57 8.37 2.96
C ASP A 201 7.09 8.19 2.87
N VAL A 202 7.58 6.98 3.17
CA VAL A 202 9.00 6.65 3.03
C VAL A 202 9.44 6.66 1.57
N ILE A 203 8.63 6.10 0.66
CA ILE A 203 8.92 6.14 -0.78
C ILE A 203 8.93 7.58 -1.30
N LEU A 204 7.99 8.41 -0.85
CA LEU A 204 7.97 9.84 -1.16
C LEU A 204 9.26 10.54 -0.72
N ASP A 205 9.80 10.21 0.45
CA ASP A 205 11.08 10.75 0.91
C ASP A 205 12.23 10.29 0.01
N LEU A 206 12.32 8.99 -0.31
CA LEU A 206 13.34 8.46 -1.22
C LEU A 206 13.35 9.19 -2.57
N GLU A 207 12.16 9.40 -3.13
CA GLU A 207 11.99 10.11 -4.39
C GLU A 207 12.47 11.55 -4.31
N ASN A 208 12.06 12.29 -3.28
CA ASN A 208 12.39 13.71 -3.12
C ASN A 208 13.85 13.94 -2.75
N LEU A 209 14.46 13.05 -1.97
CA LEU A 209 15.78 13.29 -1.38
C LEU A 209 16.92 12.74 -2.24
N VAL A 210 16.68 11.68 -3.01
CA VAL A 210 17.72 10.98 -3.78
C VAL A 210 17.33 10.81 -5.24
N LEU A 211 16.23 10.11 -5.49
CA LEU A 211 15.97 9.56 -6.83
C LEU A 211 15.69 10.64 -7.88
N ALA A 212 15.13 11.78 -7.48
CA ALA A 212 14.94 12.93 -8.37
C ALA A 212 16.24 13.43 -9.03
N ASN A 213 17.39 13.23 -8.38
CA ASN A 213 18.70 13.67 -8.87
C ASN A 213 19.58 12.50 -9.37
N ALA A 214 19.07 11.26 -9.31
CA ALA A 214 19.85 10.06 -9.61
C ALA A 214 19.89 9.70 -11.11
N GLY A 215 19.02 10.30 -11.94
CA GLY A 215 18.98 10.02 -13.39
C GLY A 215 18.47 8.64 -13.77
N VAL A 216 17.80 7.96 -12.84
CA VAL A 216 17.25 6.59 -12.98
C VAL A 216 15.73 6.59 -12.89
N ASP A 217 15.10 5.50 -13.32
CA ASP A 217 13.68 5.28 -13.06
C ASP A 217 13.46 5.00 -11.57
N ALA A 218 12.89 5.97 -10.86
CA ALA A 218 12.67 5.89 -9.41
C ALA A 218 11.80 4.69 -9.02
N PHE A 219 10.83 4.31 -9.87
CA PHE A 219 9.98 3.16 -9.62
C PHE A 219 10.78 1.87 -9.68
N GLU A 220 11.54 1.66 -10.76
CA GLU A 220 12.32 0.42 -10.92
C GLU A 220 13.38 0.28 -9.81
N GLU A 221 14.06 1.36 -9.43
CA GLU A 221 15.08 1.27 -8.37
C GLU A 221 14.48 1.01 -6.99
N VAL A 222 13.40 1.71 -6.60
CA VAL A 222 12.71 1.43 -5.33
C VAL A 222 12.20 -0.01 -5.30
N PHE A 223 11.66 -0.50 -6.43
CA PHE A 223 11.15 -1.85 -6.53
C PHE A 223 12.26 -2.90 -6.37
N LYS A 224 13.43 -2.70 -6.99
CA LYS A 224 14.61 -3.58 -6.80
C LYS A 224 15.06 -3.60 -5.33
N LEU A 225 15.04 -2.46 -4.64
CA LEU A 225 15.43 -2.36 -3.23
C LEU A 225 14.42 -3.05 -2.30
N ILE A 226 13.13 -2.85 -2.50
CA ILE A 226 12.08 -3.56 -1.76
C ILE A 226 12.25 -5.07 -1.94
N TYR A 227 12.52 -5.53 -3.16
CA TYR A 227 12.70 -6.95 -3.46
C TYR A 227 13.94 -7.54 -2.77
N ALA A 228 15.07 -6.82 -2.79
CA ALA A 228 16.29 -7.22 -2.09
C ALA A 228 16.08 -7.31 -0.57
N LYS A 229 15.34 -6.34 -0.01
CA LYS A 229 15.00 -6.29 1.41
C LYS A 229 14.06 -7.43 1.83
N LEU A 230 13.01 -7.69 1.07
CA LEU A 230 12.10 -8.82 1.31
C LEU A 230 12.85 -10.14 1.36
N TYR A 231 13.81 -10.34 0.45
CA TYR A 231 14.64 -11.53 0.44
C TYR A 231 15.57 -11.62 1.67
N ASP A 232 16.17 -10.51 2.09
CA ASP A 232 17.02 -10.47 3.28
C ASP A 232 16.25 -10.85 4.54
N GLU A 233 15.05 -10.30 4.73
CA GLU A 233 14.17 -10.63 5.85
C GLU A 233 13.66 -12.07 5.78
N TRP A 234 13.24 -12.54 4.60
CA TRP A 234 12.85 -13.94 4.38
C TRP A 234 13.98 -14.92 4.72
N ARG A 235 15.22 -14.57 4.39
CA ARG A 235 16.40 -15.37 4.73
C ARG A 235 16.67 -15.33 6.23
N ALA A 236 16.60 -14.15 6.84
CA ALA A 236 16.83 -13.97 8.28
C ALA A 236 15.75 -14.64 9.15
N ALA A 237 14.54 -14.84 8.61
CA ALA A 237 13.46 -15.58 9.27
C ALA A 237 13.71 -17.10 9.34
N ARG A 238 14.70 -17.62 8.60
CA ARG A 238 15.01 -19.05 8.55
C ARG A 238 16.17 -19.40 9.49
N PRO A 239 16.28 -20.66 9.95
CA PRO A 239 17.38 -21.10 10.79
C PRO A 239 18.74 -20.81 10.13
N GLY A 240 19.64 -20.14 10.86
CA GLY A 240 20.96 -19.76 10.35
C GLY A 240 21.42 -18.42 10.90
N ASN A 241 21.63 -17.45 10.01
CA ASN A 241 22.07 -16.11 10.39
C ASN A 241 20.86 -15.16 10.48
N PRO A 242 20.45 -14.75 11.70
CA PRO A 242 19.30 -13.88 11.90
C PRO A 242 19.59 -12.40 11.62
N TYR A 243 20.86 -12.03 11.37
CA TYR A 243 21.26 -10.66 11.14
C TYR A 243 20.93 -10.19 9.72
N LEU A 244 20.32 -9.02 9.64
CA LEU A 244 19.92 -8.39 8.39
C LEU A 244 21.14 -7.81 7.66
N GLN A 245 21.24 -8.09 6.37
CA GLN A 245 22.26 -7.53 5.49
C GLN A 245 21.72 -6.37 4.63
N PHE A 246 20.43 -6.09 4.61
CA PHE A 246 19.87 -4.92 3.94
C PHE A 246 19.94 -3.71 4.90
N ARG A 247 21.15 -3.26 5.21
CA ARG A 247 21.43 -2.15 6.13
C ARG A 247 22.71 -1.45 5.71
N VAL A 248 22.83 -0.15 6.00
CA VAL A 248 24.14 0.52 5.96
C VAL A 248 24.98 -0.07 7.11
N LEU A 249 26.13 -0.65 6.77
CA LEU A 249 27.08 -1.24 7.73
C LEU A 249 28.48 -0.69 7.42
N ASP A 250 29.44 -0.98 8.29
CA ASP A 250 30.85 -0.66 8.10
C ASP A 250 31.50 -1.64 7.08
N ASP A 251 31.13 -1.50 5.81
CA ASP A 251 31.78 -2.20 4.70
C ASP A 251 33.16 -1.58 4.41
N GLN A 252 34.10 -2.39 3.89
CA GLN A 252 35.47 -1.95 3.62
C GLN A 252 35.55 -0.72 2.70
N ASP A 253 34.65 -0.62 1.73
CA ASP A 253 34.50 0.51 0.82
C ASP A 253 33.07 0.56 0.23
N GLU A 254 32.79 1.63 -0.52
CA GLU A 254 31.49 1.83 -1.16
C GLU A 254 31.13 0.74 -2.19
N GLN A 255 32.13 0.11 -2.82
CA GLN A 255 31.92 -0.95 -3.80
C GLN A 255 31.55 -2.27 -3.14
N ALA A 256 32.14 -2.58 -1.99
CA ALA A 256 31.79 -3.72 -1.14
C ALA A 256 30.34 -3.59 -0.66
N PHE A 257 29.93 -2.41 -0.20
CA PHE A 257 28.54 -2.10 0.15
C PHE A 257 27.60 -2.34 -1.05
N TYR A 258 27.91 -1.78 -2.23
CA TYR A 258 27.10 -2.00 -3.43
C TYR A 258 26.99 -3.49 -3.77
N ASN A 259 28.10 -4.21 -3.75
CA ASN A 259 28.14 -5.64 -4.07
C ASN A 259 27.30 -6.47 -3.10
N ARG A 260 27.28 -6.11 -1.81
CA ARG A 260 26.44 -6.76 -0.79
C ARG A 260 24.96 -6.58 -1.10
N ILE A 261 24.51 -5.33 -1.28
CA ILE A 261 23.09 -5.03 -1.51
C ILE A 261 22.62 -5.56 -2.88
N ASN A 262 23.41 -5.37 -3.94
CA ASN A 262 23.10 -5.96 -5.25
C ASN A 262 23.20 -7.50 -5.23
N GLY A 263 24.04 -8.06 -4.35
CA GLY A 263 24.10 -9.49 -4.07
C GLY A 263 22.79 -10.03 -3.51
N LEU A 264 22.17 -9.33 -2.55
CA LEU A 264 20.83 -9.65 -2.04
C LEU A 264 19.79 -9.61 -3.15
N PHE A 265 19.79 -8.56 -3.98
CA PHE A 265 18.89 -8.46 -5.14
C PHE A 265 19.06 -9.64 -6.11
N ASN A 266 20.30 -10.02 -6.43
CA ASN A 266 20.58 -11.14 -7.31
C ASN A 266 20.11 -12.48 -6.74
N GLN A 267 20.25 -12.69 -5.43
CA GLN A 267 19.72 -13.87 -4.77
C GLN A 267 18.19 -13.88 -4.76
N ALA A 268 17.55 -12.73 -4.51
CA ALA A 268 16.10 -12.58 -4.60
C ALA A 268 15.56 -13.00 -5.98
N LYS A 269 16.20 -12.56 -7.08
CA LYS A 269 15.83 -12.97 -8.44
C LYS A 269 15.93 -14.48 -8.68
N ARG A 270 16.91 -15.15 -8.08
CA ARG A 270 17.07 -16.62 -8.19
C ARG A 270 16.02 -17.35 -7.38
N GLN A 271 15.75 -16.85 -6.18
CA GLN A 271 14.76 -17.43 -5.26
C GLN A 271 13.34 -17.27 -5.80
N TRP A 272 13.06 -16.15 -6.47
CA TRP A 272 11.75 -15.77 -6.97
C TRP A 272 11.87 -15.32 -8.44
N PRO A 273 11.94 -16.28 -9.38
CA PRO A 273 12.12 -15.99 -10.79
C PRO A 273 10.88 -15.34 -11.42
N GLY A 274 11.08 -14.63 -12.52
CA GLY A 274 9.99 -14.06 -13.33
C GLY A 274 9.60 -12.61 -12.99
N VAL A 275 10.07 -12.04 -11.89
CA VAL A 275 9.82 -10.61 -11.59
C VAL A 275 10.81 -9.70 -12.33
N PHE A 276 12.10 -10.06 -12.32
CA PHE A 276 13.16 -9.33 -13.01
C PHE A 276 13.93 -10.25 -13.95
N LEU A 277 14.52 -9.66 -14.99
CA LEU A 277 15.41 -10.40 -15.88
C LEU A 277 16.72 -10.76 -15.16
N PRO A 278 17.36 -11.91 -15.51
CA PRO A 278 18.58 -12.36 -14.86
C PRO A 278 19.71 -11.31 -14.87
N GLY A 279 19.83 -10.51 -15.92
CA GLY A 279 20.87 -9.48 -16.09
C GLY A 279 20.58 -8.12 -15.44
N GLU A 280 19.37 -7.88 -14.91
CA GLU A 280 19.07 -6.60 -14.25
C GLU A 280 19.89 -6.43 -12.98
N LYS A 281 20.31 -5.20 -12.67
CA LYS A 281 21.07 -4.85 -11.47
C LYS A 281 20.53 -3.55 -10.88
N ILE A 282 20.96 -3.21 -9.67
CA ILE A 282 20.72 -1.89 -9.09
C ILE A 282 21.56 -0.87 -9.86
N ASP A 283 20.93 0.17 -10.41
CA ASP A 283 21.58 1.18 -11.25
C ASP A 283 21.91 2.47 -10.47
N LEU A 284 21.61 2.51 -9.17
CA LEU A 284 22.04 3.57 -8.26
C LEU A 284 23.57 3.57 -8.05
N THR A 285 24.15 4.78 -7.96
CA THR A 285 25.53 4.97 -7.48
C THR A 285 25.65 4.50 -6.03
N PRO A 286 26.84 4.12 -5.54
CA PRO A 286 26.99 3.65 -4.16
C PRO A 286 26.48 4.65 -3.09
N GLY A 287 26.74 5.96 -3.27
CA GLY A 287 26.23 7.00 -2.37
C GLY A 287 24.70 7.13 -2.37
N HIS A 288 24.07 7.10 -3.56
CA HIS A 288 22.60 7.10 -3.67
C HIS A 288 22.00 5.81 -3.08
N LEU A 289 22.61 4.66 -3.34
CA LEU A 289 22.20 3.38 -2.80
C LEU A 289 22.27 3.36 -1.28
N ALA A 290 23.36 3.86 -0.68
CA ALA A 290 23.52 3.94 0.77
C ALA A 290 22.43 4.81 1.40
N THR A 291 22.09 5.91 0.74
CA THR A 291 20.98 6.75 1.17
C THR A 291 19.67 5.98 1.09
N CYS A 292 19.33 5.37 -0.05
CA CYS A 292 18.07 4.64 -0.17
C CYS A 292 17.94 3.47 0.81
N VAL A 293 19.02 2.73 1.05
CA VAL A 293 19.05 1.64 2.04
C VAL A 293 18.80 2.19 3.44
N SER A 294 19.39 3.34 3.80
CA SER A 294 19.20 3.92 5.14
C SER A 294 17.75 4.27 5.49
N PHE A 295 16.93 4.65 4.51
CA PHE A 295 15.51 4.91 4.72
C PHE A 295 14.67 3.64 4.83
N LEU A 296 15.10 2.55 4.21
CA LEU A 296 14.37 1.29 4.14
C LEU A 296 14.82 0.27 5.22
N GLN A 297 16.00 0.41 5.80
CA GLN A 297 16.60 -0.63 6.64
C GLN A 297 15.82 -0.94 7.93
N ASP A 298 15.14 0.05 8.52
CA ASP A 298 14.40 -0.04 9.80
C ASP A 298 12.89 -0.21 9.60
N ILE A 299 12.49 -0.62 8.41
CA ILE A 299 11.09 -0.91 8.05
C ILE A 299 10.96 -2.41 7.95
N LYS A 300 9.93 -3.04 8.52
CA LYS A 300 9.71 -4.48 8.30
C LYS A 300 8.75 -4.69 7.13
N LEU A 301 9.12 -5.52 6.16
CA LEU A 301 8.27 -5.80 4.99
C LEU A 301 7.79 -7.26 4.92
N PHE A 302 8.62 -8.20 5.35
CA PHE A 302 8.30 -9.62 5.29
C PHE A 302 7.33 -10.01 6.41
N ASN A 303 6.28 -10.76 6.05
CA ASN A 303 5.12 -11.05 6.92
C ASN A 303 4.53 -9.78 7.57
N SER A 304 4.69 -8.62 6.95
CA SER A 304 3.99 -7.40 7.35
C SER A 304 2.59 -7.40 6.73
N ASN A 305 1.67 -6.63 7.30
CA ASN A 305 0.33 -6.51 6.73
C ASN A 305 0.46 -6.03 5.27
N LEU A 306 -0.03 -6.87 4.35
CA LEU A 306 0.08 -6.65 2.91
C LEU A 306 -0.60 -5.34 2.48
N GLN A 307 -1.53 -4.84 3.29
CA GLN A 307 -2.13 -3.52 3.17
C GLN A 307 -1.10 -2.38 3.19
N VAL A 308 -0.04 -2.47 3.98
CA VAL A 308 0.98 -1.41 4.04
C VAL A 308 1.80 -1.37 2.75
N ILE A 309 2.01 -2.54 2.16
CA ILE A 309 2.83 -2.74 0.96
C ILE A 309 2.03 -2.40 -0.31
N ASP A 310 0.77 -2.78 -0.35
CA ASP A 310 -0.13 -2.53 -1.48
C ASP A 310 -0.43 -1.03 -1.67
N GLU A 311 -0.52 -0.23 -0.59
CA GLU A 311 -0.72 1.23 -0.72
C GLU A 311 0.52 1.92 -1.34
N ALA A 312 1.70 1.49 -0.90
CA ALA A 312 2.96 1.97 -1.42
C ALA A 312 3.14 1.65 -2.92
N PHE A 313 2.75 0.45 -3.34
CA PHE A 313 2.77 0.06 -4.74
C PHE A 313 1.71 0.78 -5.59
N GLU A 314 0.51 1.01 -5.06
CA GLU A 314 -0.52 1.82 -5.71
C GLU A 314 -0.01 3.26 -5.98
N TYR A 315 0.60 3.90 -4.97
CA TYR A 315 1.19 5.24 -5.13
C TYR A 315 2.25 5.27 -6.25
N LEU A 316 3.17 4.30 -6.22
CA LEU A 316 4.24 4.16 -7.19
C LEU A 316 3.72 4.01 -8.63
N MET A 317 2.72 3.16 -8.85
CA MET A 317 2.14 2.94 -10.18
C MET A 317 1.38 4.15 -10.72
N THR A 318 0.63 4.81 -9.86
CA THR A 318 -0.26 5.92 -10.26
C THR A 318 0.53 7.17 -10.67
N LYS A 319 1.71 7.38 -10.10
CA LYS A 319 2.61 8.48 -10.49
C LYS A 319 3.17 8.30 -11.90
N VAL A 320 3.61 7.09 -12.25
CA VAL A 320 4.18 6.78 -13.58
C VAL A 320 3.08 6.58 -14.63
N GLY A 321 1.87 6.22 -14.19
CA GLY A 321 0.69 5.98 -15.01
C GLY A 321 -0.11 7.21 -15.47
N LYS A 322 0.33 8.46 -15.19
CA LYS A 322 -0.38 9.72 -15.51
C LYS A 322 -0.65 9.98 -17.02
N GLY A 323 -0.48 8.99 -17.89
CA GLY A 323 -0.81 9.06 -19.31
C GLY A 323 -1.75 7.93 -19.79
N LYS A 324 -2.99 8.31 -20.12
CA LYS A 324 -3.84 7.72 -21.20
C LYS A 324 -4.35 6.27 -21.11
N LYS A 325 -4.01 5.43 -20.12
CA LYS A 325 -4.39 3.99 -20.14
C LYS A 325 -5.72 3.62 -19.47
N GLY A 326 -6.35 4.49 -18.68
CA GLY A 326 -7.61 4.17 -17.98
C GLY A 326 -7.49 3.01 -16.97
N GLN A 327 -6.27 2.80 -16.44
CA GLN A 327 -5.96 1.82 -15.41
C GLN A 327 -6.17 2.47 -14.04
N TYR A 328 -7.01 1.86 -13.21
CA TYR A 328 -7.38 2.36 -11.89
C TYR A 328 -7.24 1.24 -10.88
N PHE A 329 -6.62 1.53 -9.74
CA PHE A 329 -6.58 0.58 -8.64
C PHE A 329 -7.96 0.49 -8.00
N THR A 330 -8.33 -0.72 -7.61
CA THR A 330 -9.58 -0.97 -6.90
C THR A 330 -9.36 -0.71 -5.41
N PRO A 331 -10.10 0.22 -4.78
CA PRO A 331 -9.96 0.44 -3.35
C PRO A 331 -10.27 -0.82 -2.55
N ARG A 332 -9.54 -1.03 -1.44
CA ARG A 332 -9.63 -2.28 -0.65
C ARG A 332 -11.02 -2.61 -0.16
N HIS A 333 -11.73 -1.64 0.41
CA HIS A 333 -13.10 -1.84 0.87
C HIS A 333 -14.05 -2.32 -0.24
N VAL A 334 -13.77 -2.00 -1.51
CA VAL A 334 -14.52 -2.54 -2.67
C VAL A 334 -14.11 -3.99 -2.96
N ILE A 335 -12.81 -4.30 -2.87
CA ILE A 335 -12.28 -5.65 -3.01
C ILE A 335 -12.85 -6.56 -1.91
N ASP A 336 -12.74 -6.15 -0.65
CA ASP A 336 -13.22 -6.88 0.53
C ASP A 336 -14.72 -7.16 0.43
N MET A 337 -15.51 -6.16 0.05
CA MET A 337 -16.94 -6.34 -0.22
C MET A 337 -17.18 -7.40 -1.29
N ALA A 338 -16.47 -7.35 -2.42
CA ALA A 338 -16.65 -8.30 -3.51
C ALA A 338 -16.23 -9.73 -3.12
N VAL A 339 -15.09 -9.86 -2.45
CA VAL A 339 -14.57 -11.15 -1.95
C VAL A 339 -15.52 -11.73 -0.91
N LYS A 340 -15.99 -10.93 0.05
CA LYS A 340 -17.00 -11.34 1.03
C LYS A 340 -18.27 -11.81 0.32
N MET A 341 -18.87 -10.99 -0.54
CA MET A 341 -20.12 -11.32 -1.23
C MET A 341 -20.00 -12.58 -2.09
N LEU A 342 -18.89 -12.78 -2.82
CA LEU A 342 -18.68 -13.99 -3.61
C LEU A 342 -18.21 -15.18 -2.78
N ASN A 343 -17.58 -15.00 -1.64
CA ASN A 343 -17.22 -16.09 -0.74
C ASN A 343 -16.43 -17.24 -1.41
N PRO A 344 -15.20 -17.01 -1.93
CA PRO A 344 -14.38 -18.07 -2.50
C PRO A 344 -14.05 -19.15 -1.44
N LYS A 345 -13.94 -20.41 -1.87
CA LYS A 345 -13.66 -21.59 -1.03
C LYS A 345 -12.27 -22.19 -1.31
N ILE A 346 -11.82 -23.06 -0.41
CA ILE A 346 -10.49 -23.70 -0.46
C ILE A 346 -10.28 -24.60 -1.67
N ASP A 347 -11.34 -25.14 -2.25
CA ASP A 347 -11.34 -26.02 -3.43
C ASP A 347 -11.70 -25.30 -4.72
N GLU A 348 -11.91 -23.98 -4.67
CA GLU A 348 -12.33 -23.17 -5.80
C GLU A 348 -11.18 -22.38 -6.42
N TYR A 349 -11.24 -22.23 -7.75
CA TYR A 349 -10.26 -21.48 -8.53
C TYR A 349 -10.75 -20.05 -8.80
N VAL A 350 -9.93 -19.08 -8.45
CA VAL A 350 -10.19 -17.65 -8.59
C VAL A 350 -9.31 -17.06 -9.69
N ILE A 351 -9.88 -16.19 -10.53
CA ILE A 351 -9.11 -15.42 -11.50
C ILE A 351 -9.51 -13.93 -11.56
N ASP A 352 -8.52 -13.07 -11.71
CA ASP A 352 -8.71 -11.69 -12.19
C ASP A 352 -8.14 -11.51 -13.62
N PRO A 353 -8.99 -11.41 -14.66
CA PRO A 353 -8.57 -11.19 -16.03
C PRO A 353 -8.04 -9.77 -16.35
N ALA A 354 -8.06 -8.84 -15.39
CA ALA A 354 -7.49 -7.50 -15.50
C ALA A 354 -6.84 -7.11 -14.16
N ALA A 355 -5.86 -7.92 -13.76
CA ALA A 355 -5.44 -8.06 -12.38
C ALA A 355 -4.77 -6.83 -11.76
N GLY A 356 -4.14 -5.95 -12.55
CA GLY A 356 -3.33 -4.87 -12.01
C GLY A 356 -2.28 -5.40 -11.02
N SER A 357 -2.37 -4.96 -9.76
CA SER A 357 -1.53 -5.43 -8.65
C SER A 357 -2.00 -6.71 -7.96
N CYS A 358 -3.02 -7.40 -8.48
CA CYS A 358 -3.62 -8.61 -7.89
C CYS A 358 -4.38 -8.39 -6.57
N GLY A 359 -4.96 -7.20 -6.34
CA GLY A 359 -5.76 -6.93 -5.14
C GLY A 359 -6.88 -7.96 -4.90
N PHE A 360 -7.67 -8.31 -5.93
CA PHE A 360 -8.75 -9.30 -5.79
C PHE A 360 -8.27 -10.70 -5.46
N THR A 361 -7.21 -11.18 -6.11
CA THR A 361 -6.69 -12.54 -5.90
C THR A 361 -6.02 -12.67 -4.53
N VAL A 362 -5.30 -11.64 -4.09
CA VAL A 362 -4.66 -11.62 -2.77
C VAL A 362 -5.71 -11.61 -1.65
N HIS A 363 -6.73 -10.77 -1.76
CA HIS A 363 -7.80 -10.75 -0.76
C HIS A 363 -8.63 -12.05 -0.76
N ALA A 364 -8.81 -12.69 -1.93
CA ALA A 364 -9.43 -14.02 -1.99
C ALA A 364 -8.59 -15.09 -1.29
N ILE A 365 -7.25 -15.03 -1.40
CA ILE A 365 -6.34 -15.91 -0.66
C ILE A 365 -6.53 -15.73 0.85
N PHE A 366 -6.50 -14.49 1.35
CA PHE A 366 -6.67 -14.22 2.78
C PHE A 366 -8.06 -14.59 3.30
N TRP A 367 -9.09 -14.38 2.48
CA TRP A 367 -10.45 -14.82 2.82
C TRP A 367 -10.55 -16.32 3.06
N VAL A 368 -9.93 -17.13 2.18
CA VAL A 368 -9.92 -18.59 2.31
C VAL A 368 -9.06 -19.04 3.48
N TRP A 369 -8.00 -18.30 3.80
CA TRP A 369 -7.15 -18.60 4.95
C TRP A 369 -7.85 -18.37 6.29
N GLY A 370 -8.83 -17.47 6.32
CA GLY A 370 -9.57 -17.10 7.53
C GLY A 370 -8.77 -16.25 8.52
N GLU A 371 -7.53 -15.91 8.20
CA GLU A 371 -6.62 -15.08 8.98
C GLU A 371 -5.64 -14.35 8.06
N GLN A 372 -5.21 -13.14 8.43
CA GLN A 372 -4.07 -12.51 7.77
C GLN A 372 -2.78 -13.26 8.12
N LEU A 373 -1.72 -13.02 7.34
CA LEU A 373 -0.38 -13.53 7.66
C LEU A 373 0.05 -13.08 9.06
N ASN A 374 0.29 -14.04 9.94
CA ASN A 374 0.96 -13.79 11.21
C ASN A 374 2.49 -13.94 11.05
N ALA A 375 3.23 -13.62 12.12
CA ALA A 375 4.69 -13.65 12.11
C ALA A 375 5.29 -15.01 11.70
N ASN A 376 4.57 -16.12 11.88
CA ASN A 376 5.02 -17.46 11.52
C ASN A 376 4.90 -17.77 10.01
N GLY A 377 4.30 -16.85 9.23
CA GLY A 377 4.04 -17.03 7.82
C GLY A 377 2.93 -18.06 7.54
N PRO A 378 2.68 -18.38 6.26
CA PRO A 378 1.58 -19.27 5.91
C PRO A 378 1.91 -20.73 6.18
N LYS A 379 0.91 -21.47 6.67
CA LYS A 379 0.87 -22.93 6.80
C LYS A 379 1.06 -23.58 5.42
N GLN A 380 1.44 -24.87 5.39
CA GLN A 380 1.71 -25.56 4.12
C GLN A 380 0.51 -25.50 3.16
N TRP A 381 -0.69 -25.86 3.62
CA TRP A 381 -1.90 -25.83 2.80
C TRP A 381 -2.25 -24.41 2.30
N GLN A 382 -1.94 -23.38 3.09
CA GLN A 382 -2.15 -21.97 2.71
C GLN A 382 -1.28 -21.61 1.51
N ARG A 383 0.01 -22.01 1.55
CA ARG A 383 0.94 -21.87 0.42
C ARG A 383 0.47 -22.63 -0.81
N GLU A 384 0.04 -23.89 -0.61
CA GLU A 384 -0.46 -24.73 -1.70
C GLU A 384 -1.66 -24.07 -2.38
N TYR A 385 -2.66 -23.63 -1.63
CA TYR A 385 -3.82 -22.89 -2.16
C TYR A 385 -3.39 -21.65 -2.94
N ALA A 386 -2.58 -20.76 -2.35
CA ALA A 386 -2.12 -19.55 -3.01
C ALA A 386 -1.35 -19.83 -4.31
N SER A 387 -0.57 -20.91 -4.33
CA SER A 387 0.25 -21.31 -5.49
C SER A 387 -0.53 -22.01 -6.62
N THR A 388 -1.77 -22.46 -6.37
CA THR A 388 -2.52 -23.32 -7.32
C THR A 388 -3.94 -22.86 -7.61
N HIS A 389 -4.55 -21.99 -6.79
CA HIS A 389 -5.98 -21.65 -6.89
C HIS A 389 -6.25 -20.18 -7.24
N ALA A 390 -5.25 -19.29 -7.21
CA ALA A 390 -5.43 -17.87 -7.50
C ALA A 390 -4.63 -17.44 -8.75
N TYR A 391 -5.30 -16.84 -9.74
CA TYR A 391 -4.73 -16.53 -11.05
C TYR A 391 -4.93 -15.05 -11.44
N GLY A 392 -3.95 -14.44 -12.09
CA GLY A 392 -4.04 -13.06 -12.57
C GLY A 392 -3.56 -12.91 -14.01
N LEU A 393 -4.23 -12.06 -14.78
CA LEU A 393 -3.79 -11.62 -16.11
C LEU A 393 -3.74 -10.10 -16.17
N ASP A 394 -2.62 -9.54 -16.63
CA ASP A 394 -2.55 -8.12 -16.98
C ASP A 394 -1.63 -7.92 -18.19
N PHE A 395 -1.89 -6.91 -19.02
CA PHE A 395 -1.07 -6.63 -20.20
C PHE A 395 0.15 -5.75 -19.87
N ASP A 396 0.11 -4.99 -18.78
CA ASP A 396 1.17 -4.09 -18.36
C ASP A 396 2.25 -4.84 -17.56
N ALA A 397 3.47 -4.82 -18.07
CA ALA A 397 4.58 -5.56 -17.46
C ALA A 397 4.87 -5.11 -16.02
N ARG A 398 4.68 -3.83 -15.67
CA ARG A 398 4.95 -3.33 -14.32
C ARG A 398 3.87 -3.76 -13.34
N ALA A 399 2.61 -3.73 -13.76
CA ALA A 399 1.51 -4.27 -12.97
C ALA A 399 1.75 -5.75 -12.64
N VAL A 400 2.13 -6.56 -13.64
CA VAL A 400 2.49 -7.97 -13.44
C VAL A 400 3.68 -8.12 -12.48
N LYS A 401 4.73 -7.30 -12.62
CA LYS A 401 5.88 -7.34 -11.69
C LYS A 401 5.42 -7.13 -10.23
N ILE A 402 4.60 -6.11 -9.98
CA ILE A 402 4.08 -5.80 -8.64
C ILE A 402 3.20 -6.93 -8.13
N ALA A 403 2.23 -7.37 -8.93
CA ALA A 403 1.36 -8.47 -8.58
C ALA A 403 2.13 -9.72 -8.17
N ARG A 404 3.20 -10.06 -8.91
CA ARG A 404 4.09 -11.16 -8.54
C ARG A 404 4.79 -10.91 -7.20
N ALA A 405 5.29 -9.71 -6.94
CA ALA A 405 5.90 -9.40 -5.65
C ALA A 405 4.90 -9.45 -4.49
N ILE A 406 3.69 -8.92 -4.67
CA ILE A 406 2.64 -8.94 -3.65
C ILE A 406 2.24 -10.38 -3.33
N ASN A 407 2.01 -11.23 -4.34
CA ASN A 407 1.65 -12.62 -4.06
C ASN A 407 2.81 -13.40 -3.40
N LEU A 408 4.07 -13.08 -3.75
CA LEU A 408 5.24 -13.65 -3.06
C LEU A 408 5.28 -13.26 -1.58
N ILE A 409 4.95 -12.01 -1.25
CA ILE A 409 4.83 -11.52 0.12
C ILE A 409 3.66 -12.19 0.83
N ALA A 410 2.54 -12.38 0.12
CA ALA A 410 1.42 -13.18 0.60
C ALA A 410 1.84 -14.64 0.87
N GLY A 411 2.98 -15.11 0.33
CA GLY A 411 3.55 -16.42 0.61
C GLY A 411 3.10 -17.51 -0.36
N ASP A 412 2.72 -17.13 -1.58
CA ASP A 412 2.37 -18.06 -2.66
C ASP A 412 3.55 -18.97 -3.08
N GLY A 413 4.80 -18.50 -2.94
CA GLY A 413 6.01 -19.19 -3.39
C GLY A 413 6.13 -19.37 -4.92
N ARG A 414 5.05 -19.17 -5.68
CA ARG A 414 4.92 -19.23 -7.15
C ARG A 414 3.75 -18.36 -7.58
N THR A 415 3.98 -17.51 -8.57
CA THR A 415 3.00 -16.51 -9.00
C THR A 415 2.27 -16.96 -10.26
N ASN A 416 1.00 -17.34 -10.13
CA ASN A 416 0.11 -17.60 -11.28
C ASN A 416 -0.41 -16.29 -11.90
N VAL A 417 0.49 -15.30 -12.05
CA VAL A 417 0.21 -14.00 -12.64
C VAL A 417 0.95 -13.91 -13.96
N TYR A 418 0.22 -13.73 -15.07
CA TYR A 418 0.79 -13.77 -16.41
C TYR A 418 0.59 -12.45 -17.15
N ARG A 419 1.61 -12.10 -17.93
CA ARG A 419 1.54 -10.94 -18.82
C ARG A 419 0.82 -11.32 -20.10
N ALA A 420 -0.42 -10.86 -20.26
CA ALA A 420 -1.24 -11.23 -21.40
C ALA A 420 -2.28 -10.15 -21.74
N ASN A 421 -2.58 -9.99 -23.04
CA ASN A 421 -3.77 -9.23 -23.44
C ASN A 421 -4.98 -10.16 -23.36
N THR A 422 -5.78 -10.03 -22.31
CA THR A 422 -6.94 -10.86 -22.03
C THR A 422 -7.96 -10.89 -23.18
N LEU A 423 -8.09 -9.79 -23.92
CA LEU A 423 -9.02 -9.71 -25.05
C LEU A 423 -8.48 -10.36 -26.34
N ALA A 424 -7.19 -10.71 -26.39
CA ALA A 424 -6.52 -11.29 -27.55
C ALA A 424 -5.69 -12.54 -27.19
N PRO A 425 -6.33 -13.69 -26.87
CA PRO A 425 -5.64 -14.94 -26.50
C PRO A 425 -4.64 -15.46 -27.53
N TYR A 426 -4.87 -15.17 -28.82
CA TYR A 426 -3.96 -15.52 -29.90
C TYR A 426 -2.57 -14.87 -29.80
N LEU A 427 -2.41 -13.81 -29.00
CA LEU A 427 -1.13 -13.13 -28.76
C LEU A 427 -0.41 -13.62 -27.49
N TRP A 428 -0.99 -14.57 -26.75
CA TRP A 428 -0.40 -15.05 -25.51
C TRP A 428 0.88 -15.84 -25.79
N ASP A 429 1.90 -15.57 -24.99
CA ASP A 429 3.16 -16.31 -25.00
C ASP A 429 3.01 -17.71 -24.38
N ASP A 430 4.05 -18.53 -24.52
CA ASP A 430 4.05 -19.90 -24.02
C ASP A 430 3.93 -19.95 -22.49
N ILE A 431 4.42 -18.93 -21.77
CA ILE A 431 4.36 -18.88 -20.31
C ILE A 431 2.91 -18.77 -19.85
N ALA A 432 2.15 -17.81 -20.41
CA ALA A 432 0.75 -17.63 -20.09
C ALA A 432 -0.10 -18.83 -20.53
N ARG A 433 0.18 -19.39 -21.72
CA ARG A 433 -0.52 -20.56 -22.26
C ARG A 433 -0.32 -21.79 -21.39
N VAL A 434 0.93 -22.12 -21.06
CA VAL A 434 1.24 -23.27 -20.19
C VAL A 434 0.63 -23.08 -18.80
N GLY A 435 0.76 -21.89 -18.22
CA GLY A 435 0.25 -21.59 -16.88
C GLY A 435 -1.27 -21.72 -16.73
N LEU A 436 -2.02 -21.43 -17.79
CA LEU A 436 -3.49 -21.51 -17.78
C LEU A 436 -4.06 -22.78 -18.42
N ARG A 437 -3.21 -23.64 -18.99
CA ARG A 437 -3.63 -24.83 -19.75
C ARG A 437 -4.50 -25.77 -18.92
N GLU A 438 -4.15 -25.97 -17.65
CA GLU A 438 -4.88 -26.88 -16.76
C GLU A 438 -6.28 -26.39 -16.42
N ARG A 439 -6.60 -25.11 -16.66
CA ARG A 439 -7.92 -24.51 -16.40
C ARG A 439 -8.76 -24.35 -17.67
N LEU A 440 -8.26 -24.77 -18.83
CA LEU A 440 -9.05 -24.73 -20.07
C LEU A 440 -10.22 -25.69 -19.97
N ARG A 441 -11.40 -25.19 -20.34
CA ARG A 441 -12.60 -26.03 -20.38
C ARG A 441 -12.46 -27.14 -21.39
N ARG A 442 -12.85 -28.34 -20.99
CA ARG A 442 -13.04 -29.46 -21.90
C ARG A 442 -14.48 -29.52 -22.39
N PHE A 443 -14.66 -29.83 -23.67
CA PHE A 443 -15.99 -30.01 -24.25
C PHE A 443 -16.19 -31.48 -24.66
N PRO A 444 -17.41 -32.03 -24.52
CA PRO A 444 -17.72 -33.37 -25.03
C PRO A 444 -17.61 -33.47 -26.56
N ASP A 445 -17.88 -32.36 -27.27
CA ASP A 445 -17.71 -32.26 -28.71
C ASP A 445 -16.23 -32.07 -29.07
N TYR A 446 -15.67 -33.00 -29.85
CA TYR A 446 -14.24 -33.05 -30.17
C TYR A 446 -13.74 -31.81 -30.92
N GLU A 447 -14.49 -31.34 -31.93
CA GLU A 447 -14.07 -30.19 -32.73
C GLU A 447 -14.05 -28.91 -31.90
N ARG A 448 -15.09 -28.69 -31.09
CA ARG A 448 -15.17 -27.58 -30.14
C ARG A 448 -14.11 -27.66 -29.05
N ASP A 449 -13.83 -28.86 -28.54
CA ASP A 449 -12.79 -29.09 -27.55
C ASP A 449 -11.42 -28.72 -28.12
N LEU A 450 -11.05 -29.31 -29.26
CA LEU A 450 -9.80 -29.03 -29.95
C LEU A 450 -9.65 -27.53 -30.23
N TRP A 451 -10.70 -26.91 -30.77
CA TRP A 451 -10.70 -25.47 -31.02
C TRP A 451 -10.44 -24.67 -29.74
N ASN A 452 -11.09 -25.03 -28.63
CA ASN A 452 -10.87 -24.34 -27.36
C ASN A 452 -9.45 -24.55 -26.81
N GLN A 453 -8.90 -25.76 -26.93
CA GLN A 453 -7.55 -26.09 -26.49
C GLN A 453 -6.47 -25.29 -27.27
N GLU A 454 -6.74 -24.92 -28.51
CA GLU A 454 -5.84 -24.10 -29.33
C GLU A 454 -6.03 -22.58 -29.11
N HIS A 455 -7.29 -22.15 -28.92
CA HIS A 455 -7.68 -20.74 -28.95
C HIS A 455 -7.82 -20.10 -27.57
N TYR A 456 -7.81 -20.87 -26.47
CA TYR A 456 -7.85 -20.35 -25.10
C TYR A 456 -9.07 -19.45 -24.84
N ARG A 457 -10.25 -19.90 -25.30
CA ARG A 457 -11.48 -19.11 -25.22
C ARG A 457 -12.22 -19.34 -23.90
N TYR A 458 -12.50 -20.58 -23.54
CA TYR A 458 -13.33 -20.95 -22.39
C TYR A 458 -12.51 -21.67 -21.32
N PHE A 459 -12.74 -21.31 -20.06
CA PHE A 459 -12.06 -21.87 -18.89
C PHE A 459 -13.06 -22.33 -17.83
N ASP A 460 -12.56 -23.03 -16.82
CA ASP A 460 -13.33 -23.55 -15.69
C ASP A 460 -12.92 -22.93 -14.35
N PHE A 461 -12.91 -21.61 -14.26
CA PHE A 461 -12.77 -20.91 -12.98
C PHE A 461 -14.12 -20.83 -12.24
N ASP A 462 -14.09 -20.98 -10.92
CA ASP A 462 -15.25 -20.89 -10.03
C ASP A 462 -15.68 -19.45 -9.78
N VAL A 463 -14.67 -18.58 -9.60
CA VAL A 463 -14.85 -17.19 -9.19
C VAL A 463 -14.04 -16.26 -10.08
N VAL A 464 -14.71 -15.26 -10.65
CA VAL A 464 -14.05 -14.16 -11.38
C VAL A 464 -14.29 -12.85 -10.64
N MET A 465 -13.25 -12.15 -10.25
CA MET A 465 -13.36 -10.82 -9.65
C MET A 465 -12.44 -9.88 -10.39
N THR A 466 -12.97 -8.78 -10.92
CA THR A 466 -12.18 -7.95 -11.83
C THR A 466 -12.66 -6.50 -11.91
N ASN A 467 -11.68 -5.63 -12.15
CA ASN A 467 -11.89 -4.21 -12.43
C ASN A 467 -11.26 -3.86 -13.80
N PRO A 468 -11.98 -4.11 -14.90
CA PRO A 468 -11.45 -3.88 -16.24
C PRO A 468 -11.30 -2.39 -16.54
N PRO A 469 -10.44 -2.01 -17.51
CA PRO A 469 -10.25 -0.62 -17.87
C PRO A 469 -11.54 0.05 -18.38
N PHE A 470 -11.94 1.14 -17.74
CA PHE A 470 -13.20 1.86 -18.03
C PHE A 470 -13.14 2.73 -19.29
N ALA A 471 -11.94 3.13 -19.69
CA ALA A 471 -11.74 4.10 -20.76
C ALA A 471 -11.06 3.48 -21.98
N GLY A 472 -11.51 3.95 -23.15
CA GLY A 472 -10.97 3.58 -24.45
C GLY A 472 -11.82 2.54 -25.17
N ASP A 473 -11.79 2.64 -26.50
CA ASP A 473 -12.45 1.71 -27.40
C ASP A 473 -11.42 0.76 -28.03
N ILE A 474 -11.85 -0.44 -28.39
CA ILE A 474 -11.14 -1.35 -29.29
C ILE A 474 -11.74 -1.18 -30.68
N SER A 475 -10.88 -0.92 -31.67
CA SER A 475 -11.25 -0.87 -33.10
C SER A 475 -10.62 -2.00 -33.92
N GLU A 476 -9.76 -2.81 -33.31
CA GLU A 476 -9.08 -3.92 -33.98
C GLU A 476 -10.10 -5.01 -34.36
N ARG A 477 -10.32 -5.20 -35.67
CA ARG A 477 -11.33 -6.14 -36.19
C ARG A 477 -11.09 -7.58 -35.73
N ARG A 478 -9.84 -8.02 -35.65
CA ARG A 478 -9.50 -9.37 -35.19
C ARG A 478 -9.95 -9.63 -33.75
N ILE A 479 -9.86 -8.62 -32.88
CA ILE A 479 -10.39 -8.71 -31.51
C ILE A 479 -11.92 -8.69 -31.58
N LEU A 480 -12.51 -7.67 -32.21
CA LEU A 480 -13.97 -7.48 -32.22
C LEU A 480 -14.73 -8.68 -32.81
N ASN A 481 -14.21 -9.35 -33.83
CA ASN A 481 -14.85 -10.50 -34.46
C ASN A 481 -15.02 -11.70 -33.51
N GLN A 482 -14.26 -11.74 -32.41
CA GLN A 482 -14.35 -12.82 -31.43
C GLN A 482 -15.50 -12.65 -30.43
N TYR A 483 -16.10 -11.47 -30.31
CA TYR A 483 -17.06 -11.15 -29.25
C TYR A 483 -18.47 -10.88 -29.78
N GLU A 484 -19.48 -11.50 -29.17
CA GLU A 484 -20.89 -11.23 -29.45
C GLU A 484 -21.26 -9.78 -29.08
N LEU A 485 -20.75 -9.26 -27.96
CA LEU A 485 -21.00 -7.89 -27.52
C LEU A 485 -20.37 -6.81 -28.41
N ALA A 486 -19.52 -7.20 -29.37
CA ALA A 486 -19.02 -6.33 -30.43
C ALA A 486 -19.97 -6.26 -31.64
N ARG A 487 -20.99 -7.11 -31.71
CA ARG A 487 -21.97 -7.13 -32.80
C ARG A 487 -23.15 -6.23 -32.48
N ARG A 488 -23.70 -5.57 -33.52
CA ARG A 488 -24.90 -4.73 -33.44
C ARG A 488 -25.91 -5.23 -34.48
N GLY A 489 -27.11 -5.61 -34.03
CA GLY A 489 -28.15 -6.17 -34.91
C GLY A 489 -27.81 -7.56 -35.45
N ARG A 490 -28.35 -7.94 -36.62
CA ARG A 490 -28.14 -9.24 -37.29
C ARG A 490 -26.72 -9.36 -37.88
N ASP A 491 -25.71 -9.52 -37.02
CA ASP A 491 -24.32 -9.89 -37.35
C ASP A 491 -23.33 -8.82 -37.85
N ARG A 492 -23.68 -7.53 -37.79
CA ARG A 492 -22.70 -6.47 -38.12
C ARG A 492 -21.76 -6.20 -36.94
N VAL A 493 -20.47 -6.47 -37.11
CA VAL A 493 -19.43 -6.10 -36.14
C VAL A 493 -19.25 -4.58 -36.11
N ALA A 494 -19.38 -3.97 -34.93
CA ALA A 494 -19.23 -2.54 -34.71
C ALA A 494 -17.85 -2.04 -35.16
N ALA A 495 -17.75 -0.77 -35.57
CA ALA A 495 -16.46 -0.18 -35.93
C ALA A 495 -15.51 -0.05 -34.74
N LYS A 496 -16.08 0.14 -33.55
CA LYS A 496 -15.38 0.21 -32.28
C LYS A 496 -16.31 -0.26 -31.15
N GLN A 497 -15.75 -0.76 -30.06
CA GLN A 497 -16.51 -1.20 -28.88
C GLN A 497 -15.74 -0.85 -27.61
N GLY A 498 -16.45 -0.43 -26.56
CA GLY A 498 -15.86 -0.14 -25.26
C GLY A 498 -15.16 -1.37 -24.68
N ARG A 499 -13.96 -1.19 -24.12
CA ARG A 499 -13.16 -2.27 -23.52
C ARG A 499 -13.93 -2.97 -22.41
N ASP A 500 -14.50 -2.19 -21.49
CA ASP A 500 -15.35 -2.65 -20.39
C ASP A 500 -16.46 -3.60 -20.86
N ILE A 501 -17.12 -3.29 -21.98
CA ILE A 501 -18.15 -4.16 -22.56
C ILE A 501 -17.58 -5.49 -23.04
N LEU A 502 -16.43 -5.50 -23.72
CA LEU A 502 -15.80 -6.76 -24.15
C LEU A 502 -15.33 -7.61 -22.96
N PHE A 503 -14.91 -6.95 -21.87
CA PHE A 503 -14.52 -7.62 -20.64
C PHE A 503 -15.69 -8.29 -19.93
N ILE A 504 -16.94 -7.83 -20.10
CA ILE A 504 -18.12 -8.54 -19.57
C ILE A 504 -18.21 -9.95 -20.18
N GLU A 505 -18.20 -10.04 -21.51
CA GLU A 505 -18.24 -11.31 -22.20
C GLU A 505 -17.00 -12.14 -21.89
N ARG A 506 -15.80 -11.53 -21.97
CA ARG A 506 -14.56 -12.25 -21.72
C ARG A 506 -14.50 -12.85 -20.32
N SER A 507 -14.91 -12.11 -19.29
CA SER A 507 -14.90 -12.58 -17.90
C SER A 507 -15.89 -13.74 -17.70
N LEU A 508 -17.04 -13.71 -18.38
CA LEU A 508 -17.97 -14.85 -18.38
C LEU A 508 -17.44 -16.09 -19.09
N GLU A 509 -16.51 -15.96 -20.04
CA GLU A 509 -15.87 -17.10 -20.70
C GLU A 509 -14.80 -17.77 -19.84
N PHE A 510 -14.17 -17.02 -18.94
CA PHE A 510 -13.30 -17.61 -17.92
C PHE A 510 -14.09 -18.45 -16.90
N LEU A 511 -15.35 -18.10 -16.69
CA LEU A 511 -16.19 -18.69 -15.65
C LEU A 511 -16.82 -20.03 -16.07
N ARG A 512 -16.68 -21.05 -15.20
CA ARG A 512 -17.38 -22.33 -15.34
C ARG A 512 -18.89 -22.17 -15.28
N PRO A 513 -19.70 -23.07 -15.86
CA PRO A 513 -21.15 -23.07 -15.63
C PRO A 513 -21.42 -23.14 -14.11
N GLY A 514 -22.29 -22.27 -13.59
CA GLY A 514 -22.59 -22.21 -12.15
C GLY A 514 -21.60 -21.40 -11.32
N GLY A 515 -20.44 -21.05 -11.89
CA GLY A 515 -19.49 -20.13 -11.28
C GLY A 515 -20.07 -18.71 -11.16
N ARG A 516 -19.41 -17.88 -10.36
CA ARG A 516 -19.87 -16.52 -10.02
C ARG A 516 -18.83 -15.44 -10.27
N MET A 517 -19.30 -14.24 -10.54
CA MET A 517 -18.45 -13.12 -10.92
C MET A 517 -18.86 -11.81 -10.25
N ALA A 518 -17.86 -11.01 -9.86
CA ALA A 518 -17.99 -9.61 -9.52
C ALA A 518 -17.17 -8.78 -10.53
N ILE A 519 -17.81 -7.82 -11.18
CA ILE A 519 -17.16 -6.96 -12.17
C ILE A 519 -17.48 -5.49 -11.89
N VAL A 520 -16.44 -4.67 -11.76
CA VAL A 520 -16.59 -3.21 -11.60
C VAL A 520 -16.82 -2.59 -12.97
N LEU A 521 -17.89 -1.83 -13.14
CA LEU A 521 -18.25 -1.19 -14.41
C LEU A 521 -18.71 0.26 -14.19
N PRO A 522 -18.57 1.13 -15.21
CA PRO A 522 -19.20 2.45 -15.19
C PRO A 522 -20.71 2.32 -15.00
N GLN A 523 -21.31 3.16 -14.14
CA GLN A 523 -22.74 3.09 -13.84
C GLN A 523 -23.62 3.21 -15.11
N GLY A 524 -23.11 3.93 -16.11
CA GLY A 524 -23.72 4.07 -17.44
C GLY A 524 -24.18 2.76 -18.08
N ARG A 525 -23.46 1.65 -17.84
CA ARG A 525 -23.79 0.35 -18.44
C ARG A 525 -25.12 -0.23 -17.94
N PHE A 526 -25.54 0.20 -16.75
CA PHE A 526 -26.76 -0.31 -16.12
C PHE A 526 -28.00 0.54 -16.44
N ASN A 527 -27.84 1.80 -16.84
CA ASN A 527 -28.96 2.74 -17.03
C ASN A 527 -29.09 3.34 -18.44
N ASN A 528 -28.03 3.34 -19.25
CA ASN A 528 -28.11 3.91 -20.60
C ASN A 528 -28.99 3.04 -21.51
N ILE A 529 -29.85 3.71 -22.30
CA ILE A 529 -30.75 3.06 -23.27
C ILE A 529 -29.93 2.32 -24.36
N THR A 530 -28.84 2.94 -24.83
CA THR A 530 -27.96 2.36 -25.88
C THR A 530 -27.24 1.08 -25.46
N ASP A 531 -27.19 0.80 -24.17
CA ASP A 531 -26.53 -0.37 -23.57
C ASP A 531 -27.53 -1.47 -23.18
N ALA A 532 -28.80 -1.37 -23.58
CA ALA A 532 -29.83 -2.39 -23.33
C ALA A 532 -29.39 -3.80 -23.80
N TYR A 533 -28.78 -3.89 -24.98
CA TYR A 533 -28.25 -5.14 -25.53
C TYR A 533 -27.18 -5.80 -24.63
N VAL A 534 -26.42 -5.02 -23.85
CA VAL A 534 -25.45 -5.56 -22.89
C VAL A 534 -26.19 -6.23 -21.73
N ARG A 535 -27.25 -5.58 -21.22
CA ARG A 535 -28.08 -6.13 -20.14
C ARG A 535 -28.81 -7.40 -20.58
N GLU A 536 -29.37 -7.41 -21.80
CA GLU A 536 -29.97 -8.59 -22.42
C GLU A 536 -28.97 -9.75 -22.57
N PHE A 537 -27.73 -9.44 -22.99
CA PHE A 537 -26.67 -10.44 -23.04
C PHE A 537 -26.37 -11.03 -21.66
N ILE A 538 -26.26 -10.18 -20.62
CA ILE A 538 -25.98 -10.61 -19.25
C ILE A 538 -27.09 -11.52 -18.72
N THR A 539 -28.36 -11.10 -18.80
CA THR A 539 -29.50 -11.88 -18.26
C THR A 539 -29.69 -13.21 -18.98
N ARG A 540 -29.38 -13.28 -20.28
CA ARG A 540 -29.40 -14.52 -21.04
C ARG A 540 -28.31 -15.51 -20.61
N LYS A 541 -27.15 -15.03 -20.15
CA LYS A 541 -26.00 -15.87 -19.78
C LYS A 541 -25.93 -16.16 -18.27
N CYS A 542 -26.47 -15.29 -17.43
CA CYS A 542 -26.32 -15.34 -15.98
C CYS A 542 -27.55 -14.87 -15.20
N ARG A 543 -27.66 -15.35 -13.96
CA ARG A 543 -28.46 -14.74 -12.90
C ARG A 543 -27.77 -13.49 -12.40
N ILE A 544 -28.50 -12.38 -12.27
CA ILE A 544 -28.01 -11.20 -11.57
C ILE A 544 -28.24 -11.40 -10.06
N LEU A 545 -27.18 -11.39 -9.27
CA LEU A 545 -27.25 -11.57 -7.83
C LEU A 545 -27.42 -10.22 -7.12
N ALA A 546 -26.60 -9.24 -7.52
CA ALA A 546 -26.60 -7.92 -6.93
C ALA A 546 -26.06 -6.84 -7.88
N VAL A 547 -26.48 -5.60 -7.64
CA VAL A 547 -25.87 -4.39 -8.20
C VAL A 547 -25.61 -3.41 -7.06
N VAL A 548 -24.33 -3.15 -6.79
CA VAL A 548 -23.91 -2.22 -5.73
C VAL A 548 -23.35 -0.94 -6.36
N GLY A 549 -24.08 0.16 -6.22
CA GLY A 549 -23.62 1.49 -6.64
C GLY A 549 -22.55 2.03 -5.69
N LEU A 550 -21.39 2.43 -6.23
CA LEU A 550 -20.31 3.02 -5.45
C LEU A 550 -20.45 4.54 -5.40
N ASP A 551 -19.83 5.16 -4.39
CA ASP A 551 -19.75 6.61 -4.30
C ASP A 551 -18.83 7.15 -5.42
N VAL A 552 -19.08 8.39 -5.86
CA VAL A 552 -18.31 9.05 -6.93
C VAL A 552 -16.84 9.27 -6.54
N ASN A 553 -16.54 9.34 -5.24
CA ASN A 553 -15.19 9.56 -4.72
C ASN A 553 -14.40 8.27 -4.53
N THR A 554 -15.02 7.08 -4.65
CA THR A 554 -14.36 5.78 -4.39
C THR A 554 -13.07 5.62 -5.22
N PHE A 555 -13.10 5.97 -6.51
CA PHE A 555 -11.94 5.86 -7.41
C PHE A 555 -11.12 7.15 -7.57
N LYS A 556 -11.35 8.17 -6.75
CA LYS A 556 -10.49 9.35 -6.73
C LYS A 556 -9.13 9.05 -6.09
N PRO A 557 -8.06 9.77 -6.50
CA PRO A 557 -8.05 10.88 -7.47
C PRO A 557 -8.02 10.44 -8.94
N HIS A 558 -8.08 9.14 -9.23
CA HIS A 558 -7.82 8.63 -10.58
C HIS A 558 -8.96 8.86 -11.57
N THR A 559 -10.21 8.71 -11.13
CA THR A 559 -11.39 9.03 -11.94
C THR A 559 -12.54 9.50 -11.06
N GLY A 560 -13.33 10.44 -11.59
CA GLY A 560 -14.63 10.84 -11.02
C GLY A 560 -15.81 10.13 -11.68
N THR A 561 -15.57 9.08 -12.47
CA THR A 561 -16.63 8.29 -13.08
C THR A 561 -17.33 7.49 -11.98
N LYS A 562 -18.65 7.66 -11.85
CA LYS A 562 -19.44 6.85 -10.93
C LYS A 562 -19.52 5.41 -11.43
N THR A 563 -19.16 4.46 -10.57
CA THR A 563 -19.06 3.03 -10.90
C THR A 563 -20.04 2.22 -10.07
N SER A 564 -20.25 0.98 -10.49
CA SER A 564 -21.03 -0.01 -9.73
C SER A 564 -20.37 -1.37 -9.86
N VAL A 565 -20.54 -2.22 -8.86
CA VAL A 565 -20.11 -3.62 -8.91
C VAL A 565 -21.31 -4.49 -9.25
N LEU A 566 -21.20 -5.21 -10.36
CA LEU A 566 -22.19 -6.19 -10.79
C LEU A 566 -21.79 -7.57 -10.29
N PHE A 567 -22.69 -8.23 -9.57
CA PHE A 567 -22.55 -9.61 -9.13
C PHE A 567 -23.47 -10.52 -9.93
N VAL A 568 -22.93 -11.56 -10.53
CA VAL A 568 -23.69 -12.54 -11.33
C VAL A 568 -23.26 -13.96 -11.03
N GLN A 569 -24.15 -14.91 -11.28
CA GLN A 569 -23.83 -16.33 -11.30
C GLN A 569 -24.25 -16.91 -12.66
N LYS A 570 -23.32 -17.58 -13.34
CA LYS A 570 -23.56 -18.12 -14.67
C LYS A 570 -24.58 -19.24 -14.60
N TRP A 571 -25.55 -19.22 -15.50
CA TRP A 571 -26.56 -20.28 -15.56
C TRP A 571 -25.90 -21.63 -15.77
N ASN A 572 -26.41 -22.65 -15.06
CA ASN A 572 -26.04 -24.04 -15.25
C ASN A 572 -27.26 -24.93 -15.06
N ASP A 573 -27.73 -25.47 -16.18
CA ASP A 573 -28.85 -26.41 -16.23
C ASP A 573 -28.37 -27.87 -16.38
N ASP A 574 -27.06 -28.12 -16.25
CA ASP A 574 -26.47 -29.46 -16.31
C ASP A 574 -26.91 -30.29 -15.08
N PRO A 575 -27.74 -31.35 -15.27
CA PRO A 575 -28.21 -32.18 -14.18
C PRO A 575 -27.11 -33.05 -13.56
N GLU A 576 -26.03 -33.37 -14.29
CA GLU A 576 -24.96 -34.26 -13.80
C GLU A 576 -24.00 -33.54 -12.85
N ALA A 577 -23.77 -32.24 -13.06
CA ALA A 577 -22.90 -31.42 -12.20
C ALA A 577 -23.56 -30.99 -10.87
N GLY A 578 -24.87 -31.20 -10.73
CA GLY A 578 -25.72 -30.53 -9.73
C GLY A 578 -25.88 -29.05 -10.10
N PRO A 579 -27.10 -28.56 -10.41
CA PRO A 579 -27.26 -27.20 -10.91
C PRO A 579 -26.92 -26.19 -9.81
N LEU A 580 -25.68 -25.69 -9.81
CA LEU A 580 -25.23 -24.65 -8.88
C LEU A 580 -26.01 -23.34 -9.06
N CYS A 581 -26.59 -23.12 -10.24
CA CYS A 581 -27.45 -21.97 -10.58
C CYS A 581 -28.43 -22.35 -11.71
N PRO A 582 -29.55 -23.02 -11.43
CA PRO A 582 -30.53 -23.36 -12.44
C PRO A 582 -31.15 -22.11 -13.02
N ARG A 583 -31.45 -22.14 -14.32
CA ARG A 583 -32.07 -21.02 -15.01
C ARG A 583 -33.51 -20.84 -14.55
N VAL A 584 -33.82 -19.60 -14.16
CA VAL A 584 -35.16 -19.16 -13.76
C VAL A 584 -35.50 -17.85 -14.45
N ASP A 585 -36.77 -17.67 -14.81
CA ASP A 585 -37.22 -16.49 -15.55
C ASP A 585 -37.38 -15.26 -14.64
N ASP A 586 -37.77 -15.46 -13.38
CA ASP A 586 -37.95 -14.41 -12.38
C ASP A 586 -37.20 -14.75 -11.09
N TYR A 587 -36.52 -13.74 -10.52
CA TYR A 587 -35.72 -13.89 -9.32
C TYR A 587 -35.45 -12.52 -8.67
N PRO A 588 -35.35 -12.44 -7.34
CA PRO A 588 -34.99 -11.21 -6.66
C PRO A 588 -33.52 -10.85 -6.92
N ILE A 589 -33.26 -9.54 -6.99
CA ILE A 589 -31.93 -8.97 -7.17
C ILE A 589 -31.65 -8.02 -6.00
N PHE A 590 -30.47 -8.16 -5.38
CA PHE A 590 -30.05 -7.27 -4.30
C PHE A 590 -29.51 -5.94 -4.86
N PHE A 591 -30.12 -4.81 -4.48
CA PHE A 591 -29.65 -3.48 -4.85
C PHE A 591 -29.18 -2.72 -3.62
N ALA A 592 -27.98 -2.14 -3.70
CA ALA A 592 -27.44 -1.26 -2.68
C ALA A 592 -26.72 -0.07 -3.30
N THR A 593 -26.56 1.00 -2.52
CA THR A 593 -25.76 2.16 -2.92
C THR A 593 -24.98 2.65 -1.71
N SER A 594 -23.66 2.68 -1.84
CA SER A 594 -22.75 3.24 -0.86
C SER A 594 -23.02 4.73 -0.66
N ARG A 595 -23.10 5.13 0.61
CA ARG A 595 -23.28 6.52 1.07
C ARG A 595 -22.00 7.09 1.66
N LYS A 596 -21.02 6.23 1.98
CA LYS A 596 -19.72 6.62 2.54
C LYS A 596 -18.60 6.20 1.59
N SER A 597 -17.95 7.19 1.01
CA SER A 597 -16.92 6.99 -0.02
C SER A 597 -15.62 6.37 0.49
N GLY A 598 -15.34 6.45 1.79
CA GLY A 598 -14.01 6.21 2.35
C GLY A 598 -12.94 7.24 1.92
N LYS A 599 -13.27 8.18 1.02
CA LYS A 599 -12.33 9.17 0.45
C LYS A 599 -12.95 10.55 0.27
N ASP A 600 -12.16 11.60 0.50
CA ASP A 600 -12.56 12.98 0.24
C ASP A 600 -12.54 13.33 -1.28
N ASN A 601 -12.90 14.57 -1.60
CA ASN A 601 -12.90 15.04 -2.99
C ASN A 601 -11.51 15.12 -3.64
N SER A 602 -10.45 15.11 -2.84
CA SER A 602 -9.05 15.10 -3.27
C SER A 602 -8.52 13.67 -3.46
N GLY A 603 -9.29 12.66 -3.05
CA GLY A 603 -8.90 11.25 -3.09
C GLY A 603 -8.12 10.77 -1.87
N ASN A 604 -8.07 11.55 -0.79
CA ASN A 604 -7.46 11.12 0.47
C ASN A 604 -8.45 10.28 1.28
N TYR A 605 -7.97 9.24 1.97
CA TYR A 605 -8.80 8.42 2.84
C TYR A 605 -9.39 9.23 4.01
N ILE A 606 -10.66 8.97 4.31
CA ILE A 606 -11.38 9.46 5.48
C ILE A 606 -11.36 8.32 6.50
N TYR A 607 -10.97 8.59 7.75
CA TYR A 607 -10.84 7.59 8.80
C TYR A 607 -11.91 7.77 9.88
N LYS A 608 -12.36 6.66 10.48
CA LYS A 608 -13.30 6.69 11.62
C LYS A 608 -12.62 7.33 12.83
N THR A 609 -13.41 8.06 13.62
CA THR A 609 -12.95 8.73 14.85
C THR A 609 -13.81 8.33 16.05
N ASP A 610 -13.22 8.35 17.25
CA ASP A 610 -13.95 8.21 18.51
C ASP A 610 -14.71 9.50 18.87
N ALA A 611 -15.45 9.48 19.98
CA ALA A 611 -16.21 10.64 20.46
C ALA A 611 -15.32 11.84 20.85
N GLN A 612 -14.01 11.63 21.00
CA GLN A 612 -13.02 12.62 21.37
C GLN A 612 -12.24 13.15 20.14
N GLY A 613 -12.54 12.63 18.93
CA GLY A 613 -11.90 13.02 17.67
C GLY A 613 -10.62 12.25 17.34
N ASN A 614 -10.22 11.27 18.16
CA ASN A 614 -9.05 10.45 17.86
C ASN A 614 -9.38 9.43 16.78
N ARG A 615 -8.47 9.20 15.84
CA ARG A 615 -8.67 8.20 14.79
C ARG A 615 -8.65 6.79 15.39
N LEU A 616 -9.60 5.97 14.96
CA LEU A 616 -9.71 4.58 15.40
C LEU A 616 -8.69 3.70 14.69
N LEU A 617 -8.17 2.72 15.43
CA LEU A 617 -7.25 1.72 14.93
C LEU A 617 -7.92 0.34 14.90
N ASP A 618 -7.57 -0.48 13.91
CA ASP A 618 -7.93 -1.89 13.85
C ASP A 618 -7.10 -2.73 14.86
N GLU A 619 -7.36 -4.03 14.92
CA GLU A 619 -6.65 -4.98 15.79
C GLU A 619 -5.14 -5.08 15.51
N HIS A 620 -4.69 -4.53 14.37
CA HIS A 620 -3.29 -4.48 13.95
C HIS A 620 -2.66 -3.10 14.12
N GLY A 621 -3.38 -2.13 14.71
CA GLY A 621 -2.88 -0.78 14.96
C GLY A 621 -2.97 0.18 13.77
N HIS A 622 -3.78 -0.12 12.74
CA HIS A 622 -3.92 0.73 11.55
C HIS A 622 -5.22 1.54 11.53
N LEU A 623 -5.19 2.69 10.87
CA LEU A 623 -6.34 3.58 10.76
C LEU A 623 -7.52 2.93 10.01
N ILE A 624 -8.71 2.94 10.61
CA ILE A 624 -9.93 2.37 10.01
C ILE A 624 -10.56 3.38 9.04
N VAL A 625 -10.73 3.02 7.77
CA VAL A 625 -11.39 3.86 6.75
C VAL A 625 -12.90 3.95 7.01
N ASP A 626 -13.49 5.15 6.89
CA ASP A 626 -14.92 5.38 7.05
C ASP A 626 -15.70 5.11 5.75
N HIS A 627 -16.11 3.86 5.57
CA HIS A 627 -16.98 3.40 4.47
C HIS A 627 -18.17 2.59 5.00
N ASP A 628 -19.13 2.26 4.13
CA ASP A 628 -20.32 1.45 4.43
C ASP A 628 -20.44 0.15 3.60
N LEU A 629 -19.38 -0.22 2.87
CA LEU A 629 -19.40 -1.40 1.99
C LEU A 629 -19.39 -2.75 2.74
N ASP A 630 -18.86 -2.80 3.96
CA ASP A 630 -18.86 -4.05 4.74
C ASP A 630 -20.27 -4.37 5.25
N GLU A 631 -21.01 -3.35 5.69
CA GLU A 631 -22.41 -3.44 6.08
C GLU A 631 -23.29 -3.88 4.89
N ILE A 632 -23.02 -3.35 3.68
CA ILE A 632 -23.68 -3.78 2.44
C ILE A 632 -23.38 -5.25 2.14
N ALA A 633 -22.11 -5.67 2.27
CA ALA A 633 -21.74 -7.07 2.06
C ALA A 633 -22.44 -7.99 3.06
N THR A 634 -22.48 -7.64 4.35
CA THR A 634 -23.20 -8.41 5.37
C THR A 634 -24.69 -8.53 5.06
N ALA A 635 -25.34 -7.44 4.63
CA ALA A 635 -26.74 -7.48 4.21
C ALA A 635 -26.96 -8.41 2.99
N PHE A 636 -26.02 -8.41 2.04
CA PHE A 636 -26.05 -9.36 0.93
C PHE A 636 -25.87 -10.81 1.40
N VAL A 637 -25.02 -11.09 2.38
CA VAL A 637 -24.87 -12.46 2.92
C VAL A 637 -26.19 -12.99 3.48
N LEU A 638 -26.92 -12.16 4.23
CA LEU A 638 -28.25 -12.52 4.74
C LEU A 638 -29.23 -12.81 3.60
N PHE A 639 -29.26 -11.94 2.58
CA PHE A 639 -30.06 -12.15 1.38
C PHE A 639 -29.65 -13.44 0.63
N ALA A 640 -28.36 -13.70 0.46
CA ALA A 640 -27.84 -14.88 -0.23
C ALA A 640 -28.24 -16.18 0.48
N LYS A 641 -28.23 -16.19 1.82
CA LYS A 641 -28.71 -17.30 2.63
C LYS A 641 -30.23 -17.50 2.48
N GLU A 642 -31.01 -16.42 2.50
CA GLU A 642 -32.46 -16.47 2.24
C GLU A 642 -32.78 -17.01 0.84
N GLN A 643 -32.01 -16.61 -0.17
CA GLN A 643 -32.17 -17.05 -1.56
C GLN A 643 -31.55 -18.43 -1.85
N GLY A 644 -30.91 -19.07 -0.87
CA GLY A 644 -30.31 -20.40 -1.01
C GLY A 644 -29.13 -20.46 -1.99
N PHE A 645 -28.34 -19.40 -2.11
CA PHE A 645 -27.17 -19.40 -3.00
C PHE A 645 -26.15 -20.47 -2.56
N SER A 646 -25.72 -21.31 -3.51
CA SER A 646 -24.91 -22.50 -3.25
C SER A 646 -23.59 -22.22 -2.51
N PHE A 647 -22.98 -21.06 -2.75
CA PHE A 647 -21.72 -20.64 -2.13
C PHE A 647 -21.88 -20.08 -0.71
N TRP A 648 -23.11 -19.92 -0.21
CA TRP A 648 -23.43 -19.42 1.14
C TRP A 648 -24.24 -20.38 2.00
N LYS A 649 -24.76 -21.47 1.42
CA LYS A 649 -25.72 -22.37 2.05
C LYS A 649 -25.22 -23.02 3.34
N ASP A 650 -23.95 -23.44 3.37
CA ASP A 650 -23.33 -24.21 4.47
C ASP A 650 -22.15 -23.45 5.13
N ASP A 651 -22.19 -22.11 5.13
CA ASP A 651 -21.13 -21.27 5.70
C ASP A 651 -21.49 -20.73 7.08
N ASP A 652 -20.78 -21.23 8.10
CA ASP A 652 -21.01 -20.94 9.52
C ASP A 652 -20.10 -19.85 10.11
N ARG A 653 -19.33 -19.12 9.28
CA ARG A 653 -18.49 -18.04 9.82
C ARG A 653 -19.33 -16.97 10.51
N PRO A 654 -18.91 -16.49 11.70
CA PRO A 654 -19.57 -15.37 12.37
C PRO A 654 -19.30 -14.10 11.56
N PHE A 655 -20.35 -13.34 11.24
CA PHE A 655 -20.29 -12.08 10.50
C PHE A 655 -20.83 -10.92 11.31
#